data_AF-A0AAE1HF85-F1
#
_entry.id   AF-A0AAE1HF85-F1
#
_cell.length_a   1.000
_cell.length_b   1.000
_cell.length_c   1.000
_cell.angle_alpha   90.00
_cell.angle_beta   90.00
_cell.angle_gamma   90.00
#
_symmetry.space_group_name_H-M   'P 1'
#
loop_
_entity.id
_entity.type
_entity.pdbx_description
1 polymer ?
#
loop_
_entity_poly.entity_id
_entity_poly.type
_entity_poly.pdbx_seq_one_letter_code
_entity_poly.pdbx_strand_id
1 'polypeptide(L)'
;MGVSKLETFLRENCPKAYYEVNIRSLAEKYRQECKCDPVIVVDGSLCFRVPQEGLDYICGGEYKKYAEKLKNFIKSFDAINIELVVFFDGPIQNEKREVWIKRRLQAVERSHDFFNALARGMTVPELARVSRKINILPVGMYDTMCTVAKDLCKEVHYSLHECDEDIANYAGKNKCFAILSDDTDFLIHQKGAKYLLSPKHLKLDRMTTKCLDQMELARHLGLQIKDLPMFASLMGNDVISVLDLRDFHNKLTGGYYGISVLAKKVAEYVGRHAREDYSTPYLRAQSVEIFGGDHRAEDLKRSILSYSTIFDEDVGPATSTSRNWDKIMSIAHEDFVDARTIPFLYEILTKTTFSLGTVLEDFRKGVVPSAAALRRMRQRMYGVALQECPQRQQTLDFCVHEWCVEGANSLADSRKVPIIIPPGNSPKLLKLWLDPSSEMKREKFKILSWICSEQHLYASDIDLSTFPHQLVAAICILSYLHHDVGILSDLEVRIFASVVVDVQAMNSNDLSRIFVQKVDARGVQLATLFTRGISHVILANSICGLPIPPVWTRHYQLFDGKLFQKSYMEGKVGIVTPQQDCPEAYYDVNIKGLAENYRQEYKCDPVIVVDGSMCFRKPYHGLDFVCGGQYKEYVERLKNFVKSFHAANIKLAVFFDGSIQDAKRTVWVERRLQDVEKSHNMLDNLAKGMTVQNLGKKWRKEYILPVGVFDTMCTLAKDLCEEHLKLDSMTTKRLDQMELARHLGLQIKDLPMFASLMGNDVISVLDLRDFHNKLTGGYYGISVLAKKVAEYVGRHAREDYSIPYLRAQSVEIFGGDHRAEDLNRSILSYSTIFDENVGPAISTSRNWNEIMSIAHKDFVDATTIPFLYNILSKFTFSIGAALENCRNFLPSAAALRRMRQRMYGVALQDCPTQDFCVREWCVWGKYSLVDGLKVPIIIPPENSPKLLKLWLDPSSEMKREKFKLLSWICSEKHLHALDTDLSTFPHQLVAAICILSYLHHDVCILSELEVRIFASVVVDVQAMNSNDLSRIFVQKVDVQGVQLATLFTRAITHVILANSICGLPISSEWTRHYQLFDGKLFQKSYMEGKVGKVAPQKGNYCHFQQICQAVLNNEASQ
;
A
#
# COMPACT_ATOMS: atom_id res chain seq x y z
N MET A 1 23.04 -20.42 -18.73
CA MET A 1 24.27 -19.72 -19.14
C MET A 1 25.33 -20.79 -19.40
N GLY A 2 26.43 -20.42 -20.05
CA GLY A 2 27.48 -21.34 -20.46
C GLY A 2 27.11 -22.24 -21.63
N VAL A 3 27.50 -23.51 -21.57
CA VAL A 3 27.32 -24.50 -22.65
C VAL A 3 25.87 -24.60 -23.14
N SER A 4 25.72 -24.44 -24.46
CA SER A 4 24.43 -24.41 -25.13
C SER A 4 23.58 -25.65 -24.82
N LYS A 5 22.41 -25.40 -24.22
CA LYS A 5 21.36 -26.40 -23.89
C LYS A 5 21.82 -27.54 -22.97
N LEU A 6 22.96 -27.42 -22.28
CA LEU A 6 23.48 -28.48 -21.40
C LEU A 6 22.58 -28.74 -20.18
N GLU A 7 22.05 -27.69 -19.52
CA GLU A 7 21.07 -27.86 -18.41
C GLU A 7 19.85 -28.67 -18.87
N THR A 8 19.30 -28.36 -20.04
CA THR A 8 18.16 -29.09 -20.63
C THR A 8 18.53 -30.54 -20.90
N PHE A 9 19.71 -30.80 -21.48
CA PHE A 9 20.19 -32.16 -21.73
C PHE A 9 20.33 -32.96 -20.43
N LEU A 10 20.94 -32.39 -19.39
CA LEU A 10 21.09 -33.02 -18.08
C LEU A 10 19.73 -33.41 -17.50
N ARG A 11 18.80 -32.46 -17.46
CA ARG A 11 17.46 -32.68 -16.87
C ARG A 11 16.66 -33.75 -17.60
N GLU A 12 16.71 -33.77 -18.93
CA GLU A 12 15.82 -34.59 -19.76
C GLU A 12 16.46 -35.93 -20.19
N ASN A 13 17.78 -36.03 -20.21
CA ASN A 13 18.50 -37.18 -20.78
C ASN A 13 19.52 -37.80 -19.82
N CYS A 14 20.03 -37.07 -18.83
CA CYS A 14 21.00 -37.56 -17.86
C CYS A 14 20.56 -37.28 -16.40
N PRO A 15 19.41 -37.82 -15.94
CA PRO A 15 18.86 -37.51 -14.62
C PRO A 15 19.78 -37.93 -13.47
N LYS A 16 20.68 -38.91 -13.69
CA LYS A 16 21.69 -39.30 -12.71
C LYS A 16 22.76 -38.23 -12.49
N ALA A 17 23.06 -37.40 -13.49
CA ALA A 17 23.95 -36.25 -13.36
C ALA A 17 23.23 -34.99 -12.86
N TYR A 18 21.93 -35.09 -12.56
CA TYR A 18 21.07 -33.98 -12.17
C TYR A 18 20.09 -34.41 -11.06
N TYR A 19 20.58 -34.58 -9.84
CA TYR A 19 19.84 -35.19 -8.73
C TYR A 19 19.63 -34.25 -7.57
N GLU A 20 18.60 -34.52 -6.75
CA GLU A 20 18.34 -33.73 -5.55
C GLU A 20 19.28 -34.14 -4.42
N VAL A 21 19.81 -33.17 -3.68
CA VAL A 21 20.70 -33.34 -2.55
C VAL A 21 20.25 -32.49 -1.36
N ASN A 22 20.59 -32.95 -0.16
CA ASN A 22 20.52 -32.13 1.05
C ASN A 22 21.90 -31.54 1.34
N ILE A 23 22.00 -30.21 1.36
CA ILE A 23 23.25 -29.48 1.51
C ILE A 23 23.87 -29.72 2.89
N ARG A 24 23.05 -29.84 3.94
CA ARG A 24 23.53 -30.14 5.31
C ARG A 24 24.22 -31.50 5.35
N SER A 25 23.58 -32.53 4.79
CA SER A 25 24.17 -33.88 4.74
C SER A 25 25.44 -33.93 3.90
N LEU A 26 25.49 -33.21 2.77
CA LEU A 26 26.70 -33.10 1.96
C LEU A 26 27.83 -32.38 2.70
N ALA A 27 27.51 -31.30 3.42
CA ALA A 27 28.48 -30.55 4.22
C ALA A 27 29.05 -31.40 5.36
N GLU A 28 28.23 -32.19 6.06
CA GLU A 28 28.69 -33.13 7.09
C GLU A 28 29.61 -34.21 6.52
N LYS A 29 29.23 -34.82 5.39
CA LYS A 29 30.08 -35.78 4.68
C LYS A 29 31.41 -35.14 4.28
N TYR A 30 31.37 -33.92 3.74
CA TYR A 30 32.57 -33.18 3.36
C TYR A 30 33.49 -32.91 4.55
N ARG A 31 32.95 -32.48 5.71
CA ARG A 31 33.75 -32.29 6.94
C ARG A 31 34.42 -33.59 7.39
N GLN A 32 33.72 -34.72 7.31
CA GLN A 32 34.26 -36.02 7.69
C GLN A 32 35.44 -36.43 6.79
N GLU A 33 35.31 -36.23 5.48
CA GLU A 33 36.29 -36.61 4.46
C GLU A 33 37.48 -35.66 4.37
N CYS A 34 37.24 -34.34 4.41
CA CYS A 34 38.27 -33.32 4.15
C CYS A 34 38.87 -32.69 5.41
N LYS A 35 38.27 -32.90 6.58
CA LYS A 35 38.70 -32.32 7.88
C LYS A 35 38.81 -30.78 7.88
N CYS A 36 37.97 -30.11 7.10
CA CYS A 36 37.87 -28.65 7.03
C CYS A 36 36.41 -28.20 7.00
N ASP A 37 36.17 -26.94 7.34
CA ASP A 37 34.84 -26.35 7.26
C ASP A 37 34.42 -26.07 5.81
N PRO A 38 33.15 -26.33 5.46
CA PRO A 38 32.66 -26.19 4.11
C PRO A 38 32.50 -24.71 3.71
N VAL A 39 33.20 -24.32 2.65
CA VAL A 39 33.05 -23.02 1.99
C VAL A 39 32.32 -23.19 0.65
N ILE A 40 31.28 -22.38 0.42
CA ILE A 40 30.60 -22.31 -0.88
C ILE A 40 31.02 -21.03 -1.59
N VAL A 41 31.50 -21.16 -2.82
CA VAL A 41 31.75 -20.02 -3.72
C VAL A 41 30.48 -19.73 -4.51
N VAL A 42 30.04 -18.48 -4.52
CA VAL A 42 28.74 -18.06 -5.04
C VAL A 42 28.94 -17.11 -6.20
N ASP A 43 28.31 -17.41 -7.33
CA ASP A 43 28.09 -16.43 -8.40
C ASP A 43 27.01 -15.44 -7.94
N GLY A 44 27.42 -14.27 -7.44
CA GLY A 44 26.53 -13.28 -6.85
C GLY A 44 25.55 -12.69 -7.87
N SER A 45 25.99 -12.48 -9.11
CA SER A 45 25.21 -11.90 -10.20
C SER A 45 24.02 -12.77 -10.61
N LEU A 46 24.16 -14.10 -10.54
CA LEU A 46 23.09 -15.06 -10.84
C LEU A 46 22.34 -15.49 -9.57
N CYS A 47 23.03 -15.89 -8.50
CA CYS A 47 22.41 -16.49 -7.32
C CYS A 47 21.50 -15.54 -6.57
N PHE A 48 21.92 -14.29 -6.39
CA PHE A 48 21.14 -13.33 -5.59
C PHE A 48 19.93 -12.77 -6.32
N ARG A 49 19.64 -13.25 -7.54
CA ARG A 49 18.34 -13.06 -8.17
C ARG A 49 17.25 -13.95 -7.56
N VAL A 50 17.60 -15.10 -6.97
CA VAL A 50 16.62 -16.03 -6.38
C VAL A 50 15.80 -15.38 -5.24
N PRO A 51 16.41 -14.66 -4.28
CA PRO A 51 15.65 -13.94 -3.25
C PRO A 51 14.71 -12.84 -3.77
N GLN A 52 14.78 -12.48 -5.06
CA GLN A 52 13.85 -11.51 -5.64
C GLN A 52 12.47 -12.09 -5.95
N GLU A 53 12.33 -13.42 -5.98
CA GLU A 53 11.07 -14.05 -6.35
C GLU A 53 9.91 -13.55 -5.47
N GLY A 54 8.83 -13.11 -6.10
CA GLY A 54 7.64 -12.56 -5.44
C GLY A 54 7.75 -11.09 -5.00
N LEU A 55 8.83 -10.38 -5.34
CA LEU A 55 8.92 -8.92 -5.14
C LEU A 55 8.39 -8.16 -6.37
N ASP A 56 7.86 -6.96 -6.12
CA ASP A 56 7.42 -6.02 -7.13
C ASP A 56 8.56 -5.09 -7.54
N TYR A 57 9.05 -5.28 -8.76
CA TYR A 57 10.06 -4.45 -9.37
C TYR A 57 9.47 -3.35 -10.27
N ILE A 58 8.17 -3.40 -10.54
CA ILE A 58 7.49 -2.49 -11.47
C ILE A 58 7.35 -1.10 -10.86
N CYS A 59 7.16 -1.03 -9.55
CA CYS A 59 7.03 0.23 -8.85
C CYS A 59 8.38 0.97 -8.65
N GLY A 60 9.50 0.42 -9.13
CA GLY A 60 10.85 0.95 -8.90
C GLY A 60 11.68 0.17 -7.88
N GLY A 61 11.18 -0.97 -7.38
CA GLY A 61 11.90 -1.91 -6.52
C GLY A 61 11.56 -1.84 -5.02
N GLU A 62 11.45 -3.01 -4.38
CA GLU A 62 11.23 -3.16 -2.93
C GLU A 62 12.56 -3.43 -2.20
N TYR A 63 13.47 -2.44 -2.19
CA TYR A 63 14.87 -2.64 -1.76
C TYR A 63 15.00 -3.14 -0.32
N LYS A 64 14.23 -2.61 0.63
CA LYS A 64 14.31 -3.01 2.03
C LYS A 64 13.84 -4.46 2.23
N LYS A 65 12.75 -4.86 1.55
CA LYS A 65 12.27 -6.25 1.59
C LYS A 65 13.23 -7.20 0.89
N TYR A 66 13.82 -6.77 -0.22
CA TYR A 66 14.84 -7.54 -0.91
C TYR A 66 16.08 -7.76 -0.05
N ALA A 67 16.60 -6.70 0.58
CA ALA A 67 17.73 -6.79 1.49
C ALA A 67 17.46 -7.79 2.62
N GLU A 68 16.28 -7.78 3.23
CA GLU A 68 15.91 -8.77 4.25
C GLU A 68 15.86 -10.21 3.72
N LYS A 69 15.25 -10.43 2.53
CA LYS A 69 15.23 -11.75 1.91
C LYS A 69 16.65 -12.27 1.63
N LEU A 70 17.54 -11.40 1.16
CA LEU A 70 18.93 -11.74 0.90
C LEU A 70 19.71 -12.02 2.21
N LYS A 71 19.49 -11.22 3.26
CA LYS A 71 20.03 -11.50 4.59
C LYS A 71 19.59 -12.86 5.11
N ASN A 72 18.31 -13.20 4.97
CA ASN A 72 17.77 -14.50 5.37
C ASN A 72 18.38 -15.63 4.54
N PHE A 73 18.54 -15.43 3.22
CA PHE A 73 19.19 -16.40 2.34
C PHE A 73 20.61 -16.74 2.83
N ILE A 74 21.44 -15.73 3.09
CA ILE A 74 22.83 -15.92 3.55
C ILE A 74 22.86 -16.58 4.93
N LYS A 75 22.02 -16.10 5.87
CA LYS A 75 21.92 -16.66 7.22
C LYS A 75 21.47 -18.12 7.27
N SER A 76 20.72 -18.61 6.28
CA SER A 76 20.36 -20.03 6.21
C SER A 76 21.56 -20.95 5.98
N PHE A 77 22.61 -20.48 5.30
CA PHE A 77 23.87 -21.23 5.13
C PHE A 77 24.72 -21.16 6.41
N ASP A 78 24.82 -19.97 7.01
CA ASP A 78 25.50 -19.75 8.29
C ASP A 78 24.91 -20.65 9.40
N ALA A 79 23.57 -20.79 9.45
CA ALA A 79 22.88 -21.65 10.41
C ALA A 79 23.21 -23.16 10.30
N ILE A 80 23.88 -23.58 9.21
CA ILE A 80 24.40 -24.94 9.05
C ILE A 80 25.93 -25.00 8.99
N ASN A 81 26.58 -23.94 9.48
CA ASN A 81 28.02 -23.74 9.54
C ASN A 81 28.68 -23.85 8.16
N ILE A 82 28.09 -23.19 7.15
CA ILE A 82 28.66 -23.05 5.82
C ILE A 82 28.94 -21.57 5.56
N GLU A 83 30.20 -21.25 5.27
CA GLU A 83 30.61 -19.91 4.90
C GLU A 83 30.41 -19.67 3.41
N LEU A 84 30.01 -18.46 3.04
CA LEU A 84 29.86 -18.04 1.65
C LEU A 84 30.98 -17.08 1.24
N VAL A 85 31.59 -17.35 0.09
CA VAL A 85 32.49 -16.44 -0.63
C VAL A 85 31.78 -16.04 -1.91
N VAL A 86 31.60 -14.74 -2.15
CA VAL A 86 30.78 -14.25 -3.27
C VAL A 86 31.63 -13.54 -4.30
N PHE A 87 31.46 -13.89 -5.56
CA PHE A 87 32.06 -13.16 -6.68
C PHE A 87 30.99 -12.43 -7.47
N PHE A 88 31.30 -11.22 -7.90
CA PHE A 88 30.47 -10.41 -8.78
C PHE A 88 31.27 -10.00 -10.03
N ASP A 89 30.56 -9.82 -11.15
CA ASP A 89 31.18 -9.42 -12.42
C ASP A 89 31.93 -8.08 -12.30
N GLY A 90 33.11 -7.99 -12.92
CA GLY A 90 33.88 -6.75 -13.03
C GLY A 90 33.52 -5.89 -14.25
N PRO A 91 34.38 -4.90 -14.57
CA PRO A 91 34.26 -4.09 -15.78
C PRO A 91 34.23 -4.94 -17.05
N ILE A 92 33.39 -4.54 -18.00
CA ILE A 92 33.20 -5.27 -19.27
C ILE A 92 34.53 -5.42 -20.02
N GLN A 93 34.87 -6.64 -20.40
CA GLN A 93 36.02 -6.94 -21.24
C GLN A 93 35.74 -6.54 -22.70
N ASN A 94 36.78 -6.10 -23.42
CA ASN A 94 36.62 -5.53 -24.77
C ASN A 94 36.06 -6.57 -25.75
N GLU A 95 36.46 -7.83 -25.59
CA GLU A 95 36.08 -8.99 -26.40
C GLU A 95 34.57 -9.30 -26.28
N LYS A 96 33.97 -9.02 -25.11
CA LYS A 96 32.52 -9.24 -24.86
C LYS A 96 31.66 -8.00 -25.16
N ARG A 97 32.25 -6.89 -25.60
CA ARG A 97 31.54 -5.62 -25.77
C ARG A 97 30.38 -5.70 -26.77
N GLU A 98 30.58 -6.34 -27.92
CA GLU A 98 29.52 -6.50 -28.92
C GLU A 98 28.33 -7.32 -28.40
N VAL A 99 28.62 -8.40 -27.68
CA VAL A 99 27.59 -9.25 -27.03
C VAL A 99 26.84 -8.45 -25.98
N TRP A 100 27.55 -7.66 -25.17
CA TRP A 100 26.96 -6.76 -24.19
C TRP A 100 26.02 -5.75 -24.85
N ILE A 101 26.47 -5.07 -25.92
CA ILE A 101 25.67 -4.09 -26.69
C ILE A 101 24.38 -4.76 -27.19
N LYS A 102 24.48 -5.92 -27.84
CA LYS A 102 23.33 -6.67 -28.34
C LYS A 102 22.31 -6.98 -27.22
N ARG A 103 22.79 -7.44 -26.05
CA ARG A 103 21.93 -7.72 -24.88
C ARG A 103 21.27 -6.46 -24.32
N ARG A 104 21.93 -5.29 -24.38
CA ARG A 104 21.36 -4.00 -23.93
C ARG A 104 20.29 -3.48 -24.88
N LEU A 105 20.51 -3.57 -26.20
CA LEU A 105 19.52 -3.17 -27.21
C LEU A 105 18.25 -4.03 -27.13
N GLN A 106 18.40 -5.35 -26.95
CA GLN A 106 17.25 -6.23 -26.67
C GLN A 106 16.52 -5.91 -25.35
N ALA A 107 17.21 -5.38 -24.36
CA ALA A 107 16.56 -4.90 -23.14
C ALA A 107 15.80 -3.59 -23.38
N VAL A 108 16.28 -2.70 -24.26
CA VAL A 108 15.57 -1.47 -24.65
C VAL A 108 14.22 -1.81 -25.30
N GLU A 109 14.19 -2.76 -26.25
CA GLU A 109 12.95 -3.23 -26.87
C GLU A 109 11.95 -3.77 -25.83
N ARG A 110 12.43 -4.60 -24.88
CA ARG A 110 11.59 -5.11 -23.79
C ARG A 110 11.10 -4.00 -22.83
N SER A 111 11.88 -2.94 -22.64
CA SER A 111 11.43 -1.75 -21.90
C SER A 111 10.30 -1.03 -22.65
N HIS A 112 10.41 -0.89 -23.98
CA HIS A 112 9.32 -0.32 -24.78
C HIS A 112 8.02 -1.14 -24.66
N ASP A 113 8.12 -2.47 -24.65
CA ASP A 113 6.97 -3.36 -24.43
C ASP A 113 6.31 -3.13 -23.06
N PHE A 114 7.12 -2.89 -22.02
CA PHE A 114 6.62 -2.51 -20.70
C PHE A 114 5.79 -1.23 -20.76
N PHE A 115 6.32 -0.16 -21.37
CA PHE A 115 5.62 1.12 -21.44
C PHE A 115 4.40 1.06 -22.38
N ASN A 116 4.41 0.22 -23.42
CA ASN A 116 3.24 -0.07 -24.23
C ASN A 116 2.14 -0.80 -23.42
N ALA A 117 2.53 -1.75 -22.57
CA ALA A 117 1.61 -2.42 -21.64
C ALA A 117 1.03 -1.44 -20.61
N LEU A 118 1.87 -0.56 -20.06
CA LEU A 118 1.46 0.48 -19.13
C LEU A 118 0.47 1.48 -19.76
N ALA A 119 0.75 1.92 -20.98
CA ALA A 119 -0.12 2.83 -21.73
C ALA A 119 -1.52 2.24 -22.03
N ARG A 120 -1.63 0.91 -22.10
CA ARG A 120 -2.91 0.20 -22.22
C ARG A 120 -3.71 0.12 -20.90
N GLY A 121 -3.21 0.72 -19.83
CA GLY A 121 -3.90 0.80 -18.54
C GLY A 121 -3.85 -0.49 -17.71
N MET A 122 -2.89 -1.39 -18.00
CA MET A 122 -2.70 -2.62 -17.24
C MET A 122 -2.40 -2.32 -15.76
N THR A 123 -2.96 -3.16 -14.89
CA THR A 123 -2.71 -3.14 -13.45
C THR A 123 -1.34 -3.70 -13.10
N VAL A 124 -0.83 -3.42 -11.90
CA VAL A 124 0.45 -3.96 -11.42
C VAL A 124 0.53 -5.50 -11.49
N PRO A 125 -0.48 -6.28 -11.09
CA PRO A 125 -0.45 -7.74 -11.26
C PRO A 125 -0.38 -8.22 -12.72
N GLU A 126 -0.99 -7.48 -13.65
CA GLU A 126 -0.94 -7.79 -15.08
C GLU A 126 0.43 -7.43 -15.66
N LEU A 127 0.94 -6.25 -15.32
CA LEU A 127 2.30 -5.82 -15.65
C LEU A 127 3.32 -6.80 -15.10
N ALA A 128 3.14 -7.38 -13.91
CA ALA A 128 4.06 -8.35 -13.32
C ALA A 128 4.17 -9.65 -14.14
N ARG A 129 3.14 -10.00 -14.91
CA ARG A 129 3.18 -11.15 -15.84
C ARG A 129 3.96 -10.81 -17.11
N VAL A 130 3.77 -9.62 -17.66
CA VAL A 130 4.52 -9.13 -18.83
C VAL A 130 5.99 -8.93 -18.46
N SER A 131 6.23 -8.32 -17.30
CA SER A 131 7.54 -7.93 -16.82
C SER A 131 8.43 -9.13 -16.50
N ARG A 132 7.87 -10.31 -16.20
CA ARG A 132 8.67 -11.53 -15.97
C ARG A 132 9.45 -11.93 -17.22
N LYS A 133 8.96 -11.56 -18.41
CA LYS A 133 9.66 -11.75 -19.69
C LYS A 133 10.64 -10.61 -19.98
N ILE A 134 10.44 -9.43 -19.38
CA ILE A 134 11.26 -8.23 -19.60
C ILE A 134 12.64 -8.38 -18.94
N ASN A 135 12.73 -9.03 -17.77
CA ASN A 135 14.00 -9.39 -17.08
C ASN A 135 14.99 -8.20 -16.98
N ILE A 136 14.48 -7.01 -16.65
CA ILE A 136 15.28 -5.82 -16.30
C ILE A 136 15.14 -5.62 -14.80
N LEU A 137 16.26 -5.65 -14.09
CA LEU A 137 16.29 -5.40 -12.64
C LEU A 137 16.14 -3.90 -12.36
N PRO A 138 15.45 -3.50 -11.27
CA PRO A 138 15.53 -2.14 -10.76
C PRO A 138 16.98 -1.70 -10.55
N VAL A 139 17.24 -0.41 -10.77
CA VAL A 139 18.57 0.17 -10.58
C VAL A 139 19.04 -0.04 -9.13
N GLY A 140 20.31 -0.33 -8.89
CA GLY A 140 20.81 -0.48 -7.52
C GLY A 140 20.49 -1.81 -6.84
N MET A 141 19.81 -2.75 -7.52
CA MET A 141 19.68 -4.12 -7.00
C MET A 141 21.04 -4.79 -6.88
N TYR A 142 21.93 -4.59 -7.86
CA TYR A 142 23.31 -5.09 -7.82
C TYR A 142 24.12 -4.45 -6.67
N ASP A 143 23.98 -3.13 -6.47
CA ASP A 143 24.61 -2.43 -5.34
C ASP A 143 24.10 -2.98 -3.99
N THR A 144 22.78 -3.29 -3.90
CA THR A 144 22.16 -3.90 -2.73
C THR A 144 22.67 -5.33 -2.49
N MET A 145 22.83 -6.13 -3.55
CA MET A 145 23.40 -7.47 -3.49
C MET A 145 24.80 -7.44 -2.86
N CYS A 146 25.69 -6.64 -3.43
CA CYS A 146 27.07 -6.52 -2.98
C CYS A 146 27.13 -6.02 -1.54
N THR A 147 26.39 -4.96 -1.20
CA THR A 147 26.40 -4.38 0.15
C THR A 147 25.94 -5.37 1.22
N VAL A 148 24.85 -6.12 0.96
CA VAL A 148 24.36 -7.12 1.93
C VAL A 148 25.33 -8.29 2.04
N ALA A 149 25.96 -8.70 0.94
CA ALA A 149 26.99 -9.73 0.96
C ALA A 149 28.20 -9.28 1.77
N LYS A 150 28.69 -8.04 1.59
CA LYS A 150 29.80 -7.48 2.38
C LYS A 150 29.53 -7.44 3.87
N ASP A 151 28.27 -7.26 4.27
CA ASP A 151 27.88 -7.25 5.68
C ASP A 151 27.85 -8.65 6.33
N LEU A 152 27.70 -9.73 5.54
CA LEU A 152 27.32 -11.06 6.08
C LEU A 152 28.14 -12.25 5.57
N CYS A 153 28.77 -12.14 4.41
CA CYS A 153 29.58 -13.22 3.82
C CYS A 153 31.02 -13.15 4.32
N LYS A 154 31.75 -14.26 4.19
CA LYS A 154 33.16 -14.35 4.58
C LYS A 154 34.02 -13.39 3.75
N GLU A 155 33.87 -13.51 2.43
CA GLU A 155 34.62 -12.74 1.44
C GLU A 155 33.67 -12.36 0.29
N VAL A 156 33.93 -11.21 -0.31
CA VAL A 156 33.20 -10.72 -1.49
C VAL A 156 34.20 -10.06 -2.43
N HIS A 157 34.18 -10.46 -3.69
CA HIS A 157 35.13 -10.02 -4.70
C HIS A 157 34.45 -9.52 -5.97
N TYR A 158 35.04 -8.53 -6.62
CA TYR A 158 34.79 -8.27 -8.03
C TYR A 158 35.82 -9.00 -8.89
N SER A 159 35.36 -9.61 -9.97
CA SER A 159 36.22 -10.33 -10.91
C SER A 159 37.10 -9.35 -11.71
N LEU A 160 38.38 -9.67 -11.87
CA LEU A 160 39.31 -8.90 -12.70
C LEU A 160 39.29 -9.38 -14.16
N HIS A 161 38.97 -10.66 -14.35
CA HIS A 161 38.94 -11.37 -15.63
C HIS A 161 37.48 -11.66 -16.01
N GLU A 162 37.15 -12.94 -16.16
CA GLU A 162 35.80 -13.47 -16.26
C GLU A 162 35.40 -14.10 -14.93
N CYS A 163 34.17 -13.83 -14.51
CA CYS A 163 33.71 -14.16 -13.15
C CYS A 163 33.65 -15.68 -12.91
N ASP A 164 33.27 -16.43 -13.93
CA ASP A 164 33.25 -17.90 -13.91
C ASP A 164 34.67 -18.48 -13.77
N GLU A 165 35.65 -17.94 -14.50
CA GLU A 165 37.05 -18.35 -14.38
C GLU A 165 37.60 -18.06 -12.97
N ASP A 166 37.37 -16.84 -12.44
CA ASP A 166 37.83 -16.45 -11.10
C ASP A 166 37.18 -17.32 -9.99
N ILE A 167 35.88 -17.62 -10.12
CA ILE A 167 35.16 -18.52 -9.20
C ILE A 167 35.75 -19.92 -9.25
N ALA A 168 35.94 -20.48 -10.45
CA ALA A 168 36.48 -21.84 -10.61
C ALA A 168 37.90 -21.93 -10.05
N ASN A 169 38.72 -20.92 -10.32
CA ASN A 169 40.09 -20.81 -9.84
C ASN A 169 40.14 -20.73 -8.30
N TYR A 170 39.36 -19.82 -7.70
CA TYR A 170 39.28 -19.69 -6.24
C TYR A 170 38.79 -21.00 -5.60
N ALA A 171 37.75 -21.61 -6.18
CA ALA A 171 37.19 -22.87 -5.68
C ALA A 171 38.21 -24.01 -5.71
N GLY A 172 38.98 -24.13 -6.79
CA GLY A 172 40.04 -25.12 -6.92
C GLY A 172 41.21 -24.88 -5.97
N LYS A 173 41.76 -23.66 -5.93
CA LYS A 173 42.91 -23.30 -5.07
C LYS A 173 42.60 -23.50 -3.58
N ASN A 174 41.41 -23.09 -3.14
CA ASN A 174 40.99 -23.17 -1.74
C ASN A 174 40.27 -24.48 -1.39
N LYS A 175 40.19 -25.44 -2.33
CA LYS A 175 39.51 -26.74 -2.18
C LYS A 175 38.07 -26.61 -1.68
N CYS A 176 37.31 -25.64 -2.18
CA CYS A 176 35.97 -25.31 -1.68
C CYS A 176 34.99 -26.49 -1.74
N PHE A 177 34.02 -26.48 -0.82
CA PHE A 177 32.99 -27.53 -0.71
C PHE A 177 32.07 -27.54 -1.93
N ALA A 178 31.55 -26.38 -2.34
CA ALA A 178 30.69 -26.28 -3.52
C ALA A 178 30.83 -24.95 -4.25
N ILE A 179 30.43 -24.95 -5.53
CA ILE A 179 30.06 -23.75 -6.27
C ILE A 179 28.53 -23.69 -6.31
N LEU A 180 27.96 -22.54 -5.95
CA LEU A 180 26.54 -22.26 -6.11
C LEU A 180 26.38 -21.39 -7.36
N SER A 181 25.92 -21.99 -8.45
CA SER A 181 25.59 -21.30 -9.71
C SER A 181 24.72 -22.19 -10.61
N ASP A 182 23.94 -21.56 -11.49
CA ASP A 182 23.23 -22.23 -12.59
C ASP A 182 23.99 -22.09 -13.93
N ASP A 183 25.22 -21.56 -13.90
CA ASP A 183 26.08 -21.60 -15.06
C ASP A 183 26.64 -23.02 -15.28
N THR A 184 26.41 -23.54 -16.48
CA THR A 184 26.82 -24.91 -16.81
C THR A 184 28.30 -25.03 -17.15
N ASP A 185 29.00 -23.91 -17.34
CA ASP A 185 30.45 -23.90 -17.55
C ASP A 185 31.20 -24.48 -16.33
N PHE A 186 30.72 -24.26 -15.11
CA PHE A 186 31.28 -24.85 -13.89
C PHE A 186 31.24 -26.39 -13.88
N LEU A 187 30.35 -27.03 -14.64
CA LEU A 187 30.30 -28.48 -14.77
C LEU A 187 31.43 -29.02 -15.66
N ILE A 188 31.99 -28.17 -16.52
CA ILE A 188 33.03 -28.53 -17.49
C ILE A 188 34.42 -28.25 -16.94
N HIS A 189 34.58 -27.25 -16.08
CA HIS A 189 35.87 -26.91 -15.46
C HIS A 189 36.54 -28.15 -14.84
N GLN A 190 37.80 -28.38 -15.19
CA GLN A 190 38.56 -29.54 -14.70
C GLN A 190 39.05 -29.36 -13.26
N LYS A 191 39.10 -28.12 -12.78
CA LYS A 191 39.61 -27.74 -11.46
C LYS A 191 38.61 -26.76 -10.83
N GLY A 192 37.81 -27.23 -9.89
CA GLY A 192 36.73 -26.47 -9.25
C GLY A 192 36.36 -27.05 -7.88
N ALA A 193 35.19 -26.66 -7.35
CA ALA A 193 34.69 -27.21 -6.09
C ALA A 193 34.20 -28.65 -6.26
N LYS A 194 34.04 -29.35 -5.13
CA LYS A 194 33.58 -30.75 -5.12
C LYS A 194 32.15 -30.94 -5.62
N TYR A 195 31.26 -29.99 -5.35
CA TYR A 195 29.86 -30.04 -5.75
C TYR A 195 29.48 -28.78 -6.54
N LEU A 196 28.67 -28.95 -7.60
CA LEU A 196 28.01 -27.85 -8.28
C LEU A 196 26.52 -27.86 -7.91
N LEU A 197 26.06 -26.81 -7.23
CA LEU A 197 24.72 -26.71 -6.67
C LEU A 197 23.91 -25.64 -7.40
N SER A 198 22.67 -25.96 -7.75
CA SER A 198 21.76 -25.05 -8.44
C SER A 198 21.08 -24.07 -7.47
N PRO A 199 21.23 -22.75 -7.59
CA PRO A 199 20.48 -21.79 -6.77
C PRO A 199 18.99 -21.75 -7.16
N LYS A 200 18.63 -21.91 -8.43
CA LYS A 200 17.23 -21.90 -8.91
C LYS A 200 16.33 -22.98 -8.30
N HIS A 201 16.90 -24.10 -7.87
CA HIS A 201 16.16 -25.21 -7.25
C HIS A 201 16.33 -25.27 -5.73
N LEU A 202 16.98 -24.27 -5.14
CA LEU A 202 17.26 -24.22 -3.72
C LEU A 202 15.99 -23.99 -2.90
N LYS A 203 15.69 -24.92 -2.01
CA LYS A 203 14.64 -24.80 -1.00
C LYS A 203 15.30 -24.53 0.36
N LEU A 204 15.31 -23.26 0.77
CA LEU A 204 15.99 -22.80 1.99
C LEU A 204 15.45 -23.45 3.27
N ASP A 205 14.15 -23.74 3.34
CA ASP A 205 13.51 -24.38 4.49
C ASP A 205 14.04 -25.79 4.76
N ARG A 206 14.39 -26.53 3.70
CA ARG A 206 14.91 -27.90 3.78
C ARG A 206 16.42 -27.98 3.55
N MET A 207 17.04 -26.89 3.11
CA MET A 207 18.41 -26.86 2.58
C MET A 207 18.65 -27.95 1.53
N THR A 208 17.69 -28.13 0.61
CA THR A 208 17.77 -29.08 -0.50
C THR A 208 17.87 -28.36 -1.83
N THR A 209 18.65 -28.90 -2.77
CA THR A 209 18.73 -28.37 -4.13
C THR A 209 19.14 -29.46 -5.14
N LYS A 210 19.33 -29.11 -6.41
CA LYS A 210 19.90 -29.98 -7.45
C LYS A 210 21.43 -29.87 -7.47
N CYS A 211 22.09 -31.03 -7.47
CA CYS A 211 23.53 -31.17 -7.71
C CYS A 211 23.76 -31.62 -9.16
N LEU A 212 24.71 -30.97 -9.83
CA LEU A 212 25.16 -31.34 -11.16
C LEU A 212 26.46 -32.14 -11.03
N ASP A 213 26.54 -33.32 -11.63
CA ASP A 213 27.65 -34.25 -11.46
C ASP A 213 28.44 -34.45 -12.76
N GLN A 214 29.69 -33.98 -12.73
CA GLN A 214 30.60 -34.00 -13.87
C GLN A 214 30.97 -35.42 -14.30
N MET A 215 31.19 -36.31 -13.34
CA MET A 215 31.60 -37.68 -13.61
C MET A 215 30.47 -38.47 -14.28
N GLU A 216 29.24 -38.30 -13.78
CA GLU A 216 28.08 -38.95 -14.35
C GLU A 216 27.72 -38.40 -15.74
N LEU A 217 27.94 -37.09 -15.99
CA LEU A 217 27.82 -36.51 -17.33
C LEU A 217 28.82 -37.17 -18.30
N ALA A 218 30.10 -37.21 -17.94
CA ALA A 218 31.15 -37.83 -18.76
C ALA A 218 30.84 -39.30 -19.05
N ARG A 219 30.45 -40.06 -18.01
CA ARG A 219 30.06 -41.47 -18.11
C ARG A 219 28.87 -41.67 -19.04
N HIS A 220 27.87 -40.79 -18.97
CA HIS A 220 26.69 -40.87 -19.84
C HIS A 220 27.01 -40.56 -21.30
N LEU A 221 27.95 -39.65 -21.56
CA LEU A 221 28.41 -39.29 -22.91
C LEU A 221 29.44 -40.28 -23.47
N GLY A 222 29.96 -41.21 -22.67
CA GLY A 222 31.04 -42.12 -23.07
C GLY A 222 32.40 -41.41 -23.21
N LEU A 223 32.60 -40.34 -22.45
CA LEU A 223 33.80 -39.50 -22.45
C LEU A 223 34.55 -39.61 -21.12
N GLN A 224 35.82 -39.21 -21.10
CA GLN A 224 36.55 -38.93 -19.86
C GLN A 224 36.31 -37.47 -19.43
N ILE A 225 36.51 -37.16 -18.15
CA ILE A 225 36.38 -35.79 -17.63
C ILE A 225 37.30 -34.82 -18.40
N LYS A 226 38.51 -35.27 -18.77
CA LYS A 226 39.47 -34.47 -19.52
C LYS A 226 39.00 -34.07 -20.93
N ASP A 227 38.02 -34.79 -21.48
CA ASP A 227 37.48 -34.55 -22.82
C ASP A 227 36.30 -33.54 -22.81
N LEU A 228 35.73 -33.26 -21.63
CA LEU A 228 34.58 -32.37 -21.48
C LEU A 228 34.81 -30.94 -21.99
N PRO A 229 35.99 -30.31 -21.82
CA PRO A 229 36.26 -28.99 -22.41
C PRO A 229 36.08 -28.96 -23.93
N MET A 230 36.64 -29.94 -24.65
CA MET A 230 36.46 -30.04 -26.10
C MET A 230 35.01 -30.31 -26.48
N PHE A 231 34.31 -31.13 -25.70
CA PHE A 231 32.86 -31.33 -25.87
C PHE A 231 32.07 -30.02 -25.71
N ALA A 232 32.35 -29.23 -24.68
CA ALA A 232 31.70 -27.95 -24.42
C ALA A 232 31.91 -26.97 -25.59
N SER A 233 33.16 -26.84 -26.05
CA SER A 233 33.53 -25.99 -27.20
C SER A 233 32.79 -26.39 -28.47
N LEU A 234 32.55 -27.68 -28.69
CA LEU A 234 31.86 -28.21 -29.88
C LEU A 234 30.33 -28.30 -29.72
N MET A 235 29.80 -28.21 -28.51
CA MET A 235 28.37 -27.99 -28.27
C MET A 235 27.97 -26.53 -28.46
N GLY A 236 28.93 -25.62 -28.25
CA GLY A 236 28.81 -24.18 -28.34
C GLY A 236 28.76 -23.54 -26.95
N ASN A 237 29.61 -22.55 -26.73
CA ASN A 237 29.79 -21.80 -25.49
C ASN A 237 30.00 -20.30 -25.78
N ASP A 238 30.49 -19.54 -24.79
CA ASP A 238 30.68 -18.09 -24.90
C ASP A 238 31.81 -17.68 -25.87
N VAL A 239 32.73 -18.60 -26.23
CA VAL A 239 33.83 -18.35 -27.19
C VAL A 239 33.48 -18.84 -28.60
N ILE A 240 32.79 -19.97 -28.72
CA ILE A 240 32.40 -20.58 -30.00
C ILE A 240 30.88 -20.74 -29.99
N SER A 241 30.17 -19.96 -30.82
CA SER A 241 28.72 -19.96 -30.80
C SER A 241 28.14 -21.16 -31.55
N VAL A 242 26.89 -21.52 -31.22
CA VAL A 242 26.12 -22.53 -31.97
C VAL A 242 25.95 -22.13 -33.44
N LEU A 243 25.98 -20.83 -33.75
CA LEU A 243 25.89 -20.36 -35.13
C LEU A 243 27.16 -20.69 -35.91
N ASP A 244 28.32 -20.57 -35.27
CA ASP A 244 29.62 -20.91 -35.88
C ASP A 244 29.74 -22.41 -36.16
N LEU A 245 29.09 -23.22 -35.33
CA LEU A 245 29.11 -24.68 -35.41
C LEU A 245 27.97 -25.26 -36.27
N ARG A 246 27.12 -24.42 -36.86
CA ARG A 246 25.88 -24.85 -37.53
C ARG A 246 26.16 -25.89 -38.62
N ASP A 247 27.13 -25.65 -39.48
CA ASP A 247 27.44 -26.54 -40.60
C ASP A 247 28.07 -27.84 -40.12
N PHE A 248 28.96 -27.76 -39.14
CA PHE A 248 29.52 -28.92 -38.46
C PHE A 248 28.45 -29.79 -37.81
N HIS A 249 27.54 -29.18 -37.04
CA HIS A 249 26.46 -29.91 -36.39
C HIS A 249 25.53 -30.56 -37.43
N ASN A 250 25.17 -29.84 -38.50
CA ASN A 250 24.36 -30.39 -39.58
C ASN A 250 25.04 -31.58 -40.27
N LYS A 251 26.37 -31.51 -40.49
CA LYS A 251 27.17 -32.60 -41.04
C LYS A 251 27.19 -33.83 -40.12
N LEU A 252 27.28 -33.64 -38.81
CA LEU A 252 27.29 -34.73 -37.83
C LEU A 252 25.95 -35.44 -37.70
N THR A 253 24.83 -34.74 -37.88
CA THR A 253 23.49 -35.25 -37.57
C THR A 253 22.59 -35.50 -38.78
N GLY A 254 22.95 -34.98 -39.96
CA GLY A 254 22.14 -35.08 -41.19
C GLY A 254 21.00 -34.05 -41.33
N GLY A 255 21.03 -32.94 -40.58
CA GLY A 255 20.02 -31.86 -40.61
C GLY A 255 18.76 -32.09 -39.73
N TYR A 256 18.39 -31.06 -38.94
CA TYR A 256 17.34 -30.98 -37.88
C TYR A 256 17.31 -32.12 -36.84
N TYR A 257 17.80 -31.83 -35.63
CA TYR A 257 18.05 -32.83 -34.59
C TYR A 257 17.71 -32.30 -33.19
N GLY A 258 17.27 -33.18 -32.30
CA GLY A 258 17.08 -32.87 -30.89
C GLY A 258 18.40 -32.78 -30.13
N ILE A 259 18.43 -32.08 -28.99
CA ILE A 259 19.65 -31.87 -28.18
C ILE A 259 20.34 -33.19 -27.77
N SER A 260 19.56 -34.24 -27.51
CA SER A 260 20.07 -35.57 -27.16
C SER A 260 20.91 -36.20 -28.28
N VAL A 261 20.45 -36.06 -29.53
CA VAL A 261 21.15 -36.60 -30.71
C VAL A 261 22.44 -35.81 -30.94
N LEU A 262 22.37 -34.48 -30.84
CA LEU A 262 23.56 -33.63 -31.00
C LEU A 262 24.64 -33.99 -29.97
N ALA A 263 24.27 -34.01 -28.68
CA ALA A 263 25.22 -34.27 -27.60
C ALA A 263 25.92 -35.62 -27.79
N LYS A 264 25.19 -36.67 -28.17
CA LYS A 264 25.79 -37.98 -28.47
C LYS A 264 26.74 -37.93 -29.67
N LYS A 265 26.36 -37.28 -30.77
CA LYS A 265 27.19 -37.19 -31.98
C LYS A 265 28.44 -36.35 -31.77
N VAL A 266 28.33 -35.26 -31.02
CA VAL A 266 29.49 -34.45 -30.61
C VAL A 266 30.39 -35.26 -29.69
N ALA A 267 29.84 -36.00 -28.72
CA ALA A 267 30.64 -36.88 -27.86
C ALA A 267 31.35 -38.00 -28.66
N GLU A 268 30.68 -38.64 -29.61
CA GLU A 268 31.29 -39.63 -30.52
C GLU A 268 32.43 -39.03 -31.38
N TYR A 269 32.31 -37.75 -31.77
CA TYR A 269 33.36 -37.04 -32.47
C TYR A 269 34.54 -36.76 -31.52
N VAL A 270 34.27 -36.19 -30.34
CA VAL A 270 35.28 -35.87 -29.32
C VAL A 270 36.04 -37.13 -28.90
N GLY A 271 35.36 -38.24 -28.59
CA GLY A 271 36.01 -39.48 -28.17
C GLY A 271 36.96 -40.09 -29.21
N ARG A 272 36.84 -39.72 -30.50
CA ARG A 272 37.75 -40.15 -31.57
C ARG A 272 38.89 -39.18 -31.83
N HIS A 273 38.74 -37.91 -31.46
CA HIS A 273 39.65 -36.85 -31.88
C HIS A 273 40.37 -36.17 -30.72
N ALA A 274 39.82 -36.16 -29.50
CA ALA A 274 40.43 -35.51 -28.34
C ALA A 274 41.84 -36.07 -28.04
N ARG A 275 42.77 -35.15 -27.75
CA ARG A 275 44.16 -35.47 -27.38
C ARG A 275 44.51 -34.77 -26.07
N GLU A 276 45.54 -35.29 -25.40
CA GLU A 276 46.07 -34.67 -24.18
C GLU A 276 46.84 -33.37 -24.47
N ASP A 277 47.45 -33.26 -25.65
CA ASP A 277 48.18 -32.09 -26.11
C ASP A 277 47.47 -31.39 -27.27
N TYR A 278 46.83 -30.26 -26.98
CA TYR A 278 46.20 -29.40 -27.99
C TYR A 278 47.26 -28.56 -28.75
N SER A 279 48.17 -29.23 -29.45
CA SER A 279 49.22 -28.58 -30.23
C SER A 279 48.64 -27.72 -31.36
N THR A 280 49.33 -26.61 -31.69
CA THR A 280 48.88 -25.67 -32.73
C THR A 280 48.61 -26.36 -34.09
N PRO A 281 49.45 -27.29 -34.60
CA PRO A 281 49.17 -27.98 -35.86
C PRO A 281 47.89 -28.85 -35.79
N TYR A 282 47.67 -29.53 -34.68
CA TYR A 282 46.47 -30.36 -34.47
C TYR A 282 45.21 -29.48 -34.47
N LEU A 283 45.21 -28.38 -33.72
CA LEU A 283 44.07 -27.48 -33.64
C LEU A 283 43.75 -26.80 -34.97
N ARG A 284 44.77 -26.49 -35.79
CA ARG A 284 44.57 -26.01 -37.17
C ARG A 284 43.86 -27.05 -38.04
N ALA A 285 44.27 -28.31 -37.96
CA ALA A 285 43.60 -29.38 -38.70
C ALA A 285 42.15 -29.57 -38.26
N GLN A 286 41.87 -29.56 -36.95
CA GLN A 286 40.51 -29.62 -36.42
C GLN A 286 39.68 -28.41 -36.84
N SER A 287 40.26 -27.20 -36.81
CA SER A 287 39.59 -25.98 -37.26
C SER A 287 39.14 -26.08 -38.72
N VAL A 288 39.97 -26.64 -39.60
CA VAL A 288 39.60 -26.87 -41.01
C VAL A 288 38.40 -27.82 -41.12
N GLU A 289 38.38 -28.89 -40.33
CA GLU A 289 37.28 -29.85 -40.37
C GLU A 289 35.96 -29.28 -39.82
N ILE A 290 36.03 -28.50 -38.74
CA ILE A 290 34.88 -27.99 -38.00
C ILE A 290 34.33 -26.71 -38.66
N PHE A 291 35.19 -25.76 -39.01
CA PHE A 291 34.81 -24.42 -39.48
C PHE A 291 35.06 -24.19 -40.97
N GLY A 292 35.60 -25.18 -41.69
CA GLY A 292 35.93 -25.05 -43.12
C GLY A 292 37.21 -24.24 -43.40
N GLY A 293 37.99 -23.89 -42.37
CA GLY A 293 39.28 -23.21 -42.50
C GLY A 293 40.05 -23.15 -41.18
N ASP A 294 41.35 -22.83 -41.21
CA ASP A 294 42.23 -22.84 -40.02
C ASP A 294 42.16 -21.56 -39.17
N HIS A 295 41.49 -20.52 -39.67
CA HIS A 295 41.37 -19.19 -39.06
C HIS A 295 40.80 -19.17 -37.62
N ARG A 296 40.10 -20.23 -37.20
CA ARG A 296 39.50 -20.35 -35.85
C ARG A 296 40.24 -21.29 -34.90
N ALA A 297 41.42 -21.77 -35.28
CA ALA A 297 42.22 -22.66 -34.45
C ALA A 297 42.56 -22.06 -33.07
N GLU A 298 42.83 -20.74 -33.02
CA GLU A 298 43.13 -20.05 -31.77
C GLU A 298 41.89 -19.87 -30.89
N ASP A 299 40.72 -19.61 -31.49
CA ASP A 299 39.46 -19.57 -30.73
C ASP A 299 39.15 -20.93 -30.13
N LEU A 300 39.38 -22.01 -30.88
CA LEU A 300 39.21 -23.39 -30.40
C LEU A 300 40.18 -23.68 -29.25
N LYS A 301 41.44 -23.25 -29.36
CA LYS A 301 42.43 -23.34 -28.28
C LYS A 301 41.95 -22.61 -27.03
N ARG A 302 41.60 -21.34 -27.16
CA ARG A 302 41.16 -20.46 -26.06
C ARG A 302 39.92 -21.04 -25.37
N SER A 303 38.95 -21.51 -26.16
CA SER A 303 37.70 -22.11 -25.66
C SER A 303 37.92 -23.39 -24.85
N ILE A 304 38.88 -24.24 -25.26
CA ILE A 304 39.22 -25.47 -24.52
C ILE A 304 40.00 -25.13 -23.24
N LEU A 305 40.96 -24.21 -23.34
CA LEU A 305 41.85 -23.87 -22.22
C LEU A 305 41.14 -23.12 -21.09
N SER A 306 40.10 -22.33 -21.37
CA SER A 306 39.34 -21.60 -20.34
C SER A 306 38.79 -22.52 -19.23
N TYR A 307 38.52 -23.79 -19.53
CA TYR A 307 38.04 -24.77 -18.54
C TYR A 307 39.16 -25.47 -17.74
N SER A 308 40.43 -25.31 -18.12
CA SER A 308 41.53 -26.21 -17.69
C SER A 308 42.70 -25.49 -16.99
N THR A 309 42.90 -24.20 -17.22
CA THR A 309 44.02 -23.42 -16.65
C THR A 309 43.69 -22.84 -15.27
N ILE A 310 44.61 -23.06 -14.31
CA ILE A 310 44.74 -22.23 -13.11
C ILE A 310 45.74 -21.15 -13.50
N PHE A 311 45.33 -19.88 -13.53
CA PHE A 311 46.28 -18.79 -13.68
C PHE A 311 46.98 -18.55 -12.34
N ASP A 312 48.31 -18.53 -12.37
CA ASP A 312 49.14 -18.10 -11.25
C ASP A 312 49.49 -16.62 -11.43
N GLU A 313 49.22 -15.86 -10.37
CA GLU A 313 49.44 -14.42 -10.18
C GLU A 313 48.37 -13.46 -10.71
N ASP A 314 47.77 -12.75 -9.75
CA ASP A 314 47.08 -11.48 -9.94
C ASP A 314 48.15 -10.44 -10.31
N VAL A 315 48.26 -10.11 -11.60
CA VAL A 315 49.23 -9.11 -12.07
C VAL A 315 48.70 -7.75 -11.62
N GLY A 316 49.22 -7.28 -10.47
CA GLY A 316 48.88 -5.99 -9.92
C GLY A 316 49.04 -4.85 -10.92
N PRO A 317 48.47 -3.66 -10.63
CA PRO A 317 48.40 -2.57 -11.59
C PRO A 317 49.78 -2.19 -12.12
N ALA A 318 49.88 -1.98 -13.43
CA ALA A 318 51.13 -1.62 -14.08
C ALA A 318 51.74 -0.33 -13.48
N THR A 319 53.04 -0.36 -13.21
CA THR A 319 53.77 0.81 -12.69
C THR A 319 53.88 1.90 -13.74
N SER A 320 53.59 3.15 -13.35
CA SER A 320 53.69 4.34 -14.19
C SER A 320 54.91 5.20 -13.83
N THR A 321 55.08 6.34 -14.50
CA THR A 321 56.12 7.32 -14.16
C THR A 321 55.75 8.20 -12.95
N SER A 322 54.53 8.09 -12.43
CA SER A 322 54.02 8.92 -11.33
C SER A 322 53.77 8.08 -10.07
N ARG A 323 54.61 8.27 -9.04
CA ARG A 323 54.48 7.58 -7.75
C ARG A 323 53.10 7.79 -7.09
N ASN A 324 52.51 8.97 -7.24
CA ASN A 324 51.17 9.23 -6.73
C ASN A 324 50.11 8.40 -7.47
N TRP A 325 50.21 8.34 -8.80
CA TRP A 325 49.28 7.55 -9.61
C TRP A 325 49.41 6.07 -9.31
N ASP A 326 50.62 5.54 -9.17
CA ASP A 326 50.85 4.15 -8.79
C ASP A 326 50.17 3.81 -7.45
N LYS A 327 50.24 4.73 -6.47
CA LYS A 327 49.57 4.54 -5.19
C LYS A 327 48.04 4.61 -5.31
N ILE A 328 47.50 5.50 -6.14
CA ILE A 328 46.06 5.55 -6.47
C ILE A 328 45.62 4.22 -7.07
N MET A 329 46.36 3.70 -8.05
CA MET A 329 46.02 2.44 -8.73
C MET A 329 46.10 1.24 -7.78
N SER A 330 47.09 1.18 -6.90
CA SER A 330 47.19 0.15 -5.85
C SER A 330 45.98 0.18 -4.89
N ILE A 331 45.60 1.36 -4.38
CA ILE A 331 44.43 1.49 -3.51
C ILE A 331 43.15 1.09 -4.26
N ALA A 332 42.97 1.58 -5.49
CA ALA A 332 41.80 1.28 -6.30
C ALA A 332 41.70 -0.21 -6.65
N HIS A 333 42.82 -0.88 -6.90
CA HIS A 333 42.88 -2.31 -7.15
C HIS A 333 42.45 -3.12 -5.93
N GLU A 334 43.06 -2.86 -4.77
CA GLU A 334 42.71 -3.53 -3.51
C GLU A 334 41.23 -3.31 -3.15
N ASP A 335 40.76 -2.07 -3.25
CA ASP A 335 39.36 -1.73 -2.97
C ASP A 335 38.37 -2.35 -3.96
N PHE A 336 38.78 -2.58 -5.21
CA PHE A 336 37.98 -3.25 -6.22
C PHE A 336 37.92 -4.77 -5.95
N VAL A 337 39.08 -5.42 -5.78
CA VAL A 337 39.15 -6.87 -5.52
C VAL A 337 38.42 -7.23 -4.24
N ASP A 338 38.47 -6.38 -3.21
CA ASP A 338 37.74 -6.60 -1.95
C ASP A 338 36.30 -6.07 -1.97
N ALA A 339 35.82 -5.57 -3.12
CA ALA A 339 34.49 -4.97 -3.27
C ALA A 339 34.15 -3.90 -2.19
N ARG A 340 35.15 -3.08 -1.83
CA ARG A 340 35.01 -1.93 -0.90
C ARG A 340 34.45 -0.69 -1.60
N THR A 341 34.66 -0.57 -2.90
CA THR A 341 34.12 0.52 -3.73
C THR A 341 33.30 -0.04 -4.89
N ILE A 342 32.41 0.77 -5.47
CA ILE A 342 31.65 0.34 -6.64
C ILE A 342 32.57 0.17 -7.87
N PRO A 343 32.29 -0.81 -8.75
CA PRO A 343 33.22 -1.22 -9.81
C PRO A 343 33.50 -0.12 -10.84
N PHE A 344 32.61 0.87 -10.96
CA PHE A 344 32.78 2.00 -11.88
C PHE A 344 34.02 2.84 -11.62
N LEU A 345 34.44 3.00 -10.36
CA LEU A 345 35.64 3.77 -10.04
C LEU A 345 36.89 3.11 -10.64
N TYR A 346 36.99 1.79 -10.50
CA TYR A 346 38.10 1.02 -11.06
C TYR A 346 38.11 1.05 -12.58
N GLU A 347 36.94 0.94 -13.24
CA GLU A 347 36.81 1.07 -14.70
C GLU A 347 37.30 2.45 -15.20
N ILE A 348 36.91 3.54 -14.51
CA ILE A 348 37.32 4.91 -14.86
C ILE A 348 38.84 5.05 -14.74
N LEU A 349 39.43 4.57 -13.65
CA LEU A 349 40.87 4.73 -13.37
C LEU A 349 41.75 3.85 -14.28
N THR A 350 41.32 2.63 -14.58
CA THR A 350 42.12 1.66 -15.36
C THR A 350 41.91 1.77 -16.86
N LYS A 351 40.66 1.95 -17.31
CA LYS A 351 40.28 1.87 -18.72
C LYS A 351 39.91 3.24 -19.31
N THR A 352 39.72 4.27 -18.50
CA THR A 352 39.17 5.58 -18.94
C THR A 352 37.84 5.42 -19.68
N THR A 353 37.07 4.38 -19.30
CA THR A 353 35.73 4.09 -19.81
C THR A 353 34.70 4.14 -18.69
N PHE A 354 33.44 4.26 -19.07
CA PHE A 354 32.33 4.14 -18.13
C PHE A 354 31.12 3.54 -18.82
N SER A 355 30.55 2.48 -18.23
CA SER A 355 29.48 1.70 -18.87
C SER A 355 28.23 1.64 -17.99
N LEU A 356 27.06 2.00 -18.55
CA LEU A 356 25.76 1.89 -17.86
C LEU A 356 24.81 0.95 -18.59
N GLY A 357 24.32 -0.04 -17.85
CA GLY A 357 23.31 -0.98 -18.35
C GLY A 357 21.92 -0.36 -18.49
N THR A 358 21.09 -1.02 -19.31
CA THR A 358 19.69 -0.68 -19.60
C THR A 358 18.82 -0.69 -18.33
N VAL A 359 17.87 0.24 -18.29
CA VAL A 359 16.87 0.41 -17.22
C VAL A 359 15.47 0.53 -17.80
N LEU A 360 14.48 0.61 -16.92
CA LEU A 360 13.07 0.76 -17.27
C LEU A 360 12.76 2.21 -17.68
N GLU A 361 13.21 2.58 -18.88
CA GLU A 361 12.98 3.89 -19.52
C GLU A 361 12.29 3.76 -20.87
N ASP A 362 11.52 4.79 -21.26
CA ASP A 362 10.88 4.88 -22.58
C ASP A 362 11.59 5.96 -23.41
N PHE A 363 12.54 5.55 -24.25
CA PHE A 363 13.34 6.46 -25.07
C PHE A 363 12.56 7.10 -26.23
N ARG A 364 11.29 6.75 -26.41
CA ARG A 364 10.44 7.24 -27.53
C ARG A 364 9.64 8.49 -27.17
N LYS A 365 9.44 8.75 -25.88
CA LYS A 365 8.77 9.96 -25.38
C LYS A 365 9.87 10.90 -24.93
N GLY A 366 10.01 12.10 -25.50
CA GLY A 366 11.14 13.04 -25.35
C GLY A 366 11.50 13.53 -23.93
N VAL A 367 11.60 12.60 -23.00
CA VAL A 367 12.07 12.72 -21.63
C VAL A 367 13.57 12.44 -21.66
N VAL A 368 14.32 13.21 -20.88
CA VAL A 368 15.78 13.08 -20.81
C VAL A 368 16.14 11.72 -20.20
N PRO A 369 16.90 10.85 -20.91
CA PRO A 369 17.36 9.58 -20.34
C PRO A 369 18.22 9.79 -19.09
N SER A 370 18.14 8.88 -18.12
CA SER A 370 18.92 8.95 -16.86
C SER A 370 20.42 9.06 -17.10
N ALA A 371 20.95 8.34 -18.09
CA ALA A 371 22.35 8.45 -18.50
C ALA A 371 22.72 9.87 -18.93
N ALA A 372 21.87 10.53 -19.72
CA ALA A 372 22.10 11.89 -20.19
C ALA A 372 21.91 12.91 -19.05
N ALA A 373 20.86 12.77 -18.23
CA ALA A 373 20.57 13.66 -17.11
C ALA A 373 21.71 13.71 -16.08
N LEU A 374 22.34 12.57 -15.79
CA LEU A 374 23.43 12.47 -14.81
C LEU A 374 24.83 12.69 -15.41
N ARG A 375 24.93 12.99 -16.72
CA ARG A 375 26.22 13.13 -17.41
C ARG A 375 27.09 14.23 -16.80
N ARG A 376 26.51 15.39 -16.48
CA ARG A 376 27.28 16.52 -15.94
C ARG A 376 27.88 16.19 -14.56
N MET A 377 27.15 15.47 -13.71
CA MET A 377 27.69 14.91 -12.46
C MET A 377 28.89 13.99 -12.74
N ARG A 378 28.80 13.11 -13.76
CA ARG A 378 29.93 12.24 -14.15
C ARG A 378 31.14 13.01 -14.66
N GLN A 379 30.94 14.03 -15.48
CA GLN A 379 32.05 14.88 -15.97
C GLN A 379 32.85 15.51 -14.82
N ARG A 380 32.15 15.96 -13.76
CA ARG A 380 32.77 16.48 -12.53
C ARG A 380 33.50 15.37 -11.75
N MET A 381 32.88 14.18 -11.63
CA MET A 381 33.54 13.00 -11.03
C MET A 381 34.84 12.63 -11.74
N TYR A 382 34.84 12.60 -13.08
CA TYR A 382 36.03 12.30 -13.87
C TYR A 382 37.14 13.34 -13.64
N GLY A 383 36.79 14.62 -13.53
CA GLY A 383 37.80 15.67 -13.32
C GLY A 383 38.48 15.61 -11.95
N VAL A 384 37.81 15.07 -10.93
CA VAL A 384 38.44 14.77 -9.63
C VAL A 384 39.25 13.47 -9.70
N ALA A 385 38.66 12.40 -10.24
CA ALA A 385 39.28 11.07 -10.27
C ALA A 385 40.54 11.00 -11.15
N LEU A 386 40.56 11.70 -12.29
CA LEU A 386 41.63 11.60 -13.28
C LEU A 386 42.61 12.79 -13.26
N GLN A 387 42.54 13.65 -12.24
CA GLN A 387 43.39 14.84 -12.14
C GLN A 387 44.88 14.49 -12.07
N GLU A 388 45.22 13.36 -11.43
CA GLU A 388 46.58 12.84 -11.27
C GLU A 388 46.97 11.81 -12.34
N CYS A 389 46.10 11.54 -13.32
CA CYS A 389 46.36 10.59 -14.39
C CYS A 389 47.47 11.11 -15.35
N PRO A 390 48.53 10.32 -15.62
CA PRO A 390 49.63 10.72 -16.51
C PRO A 390 49.16 11.06 -17.94
N GLN A 391 48.23 10.29 -18.50
CA GLN A 391 47.71 10.50 -19.86
C GLN A 391 46.95 11.84 -19.96
N ARG A 392 46.21 12.18 -18.92
CA ARG A 392 45.51 13.47 -18.78
C ARG A 392 46.48 14.64 -18.65
N GLN A 393 47.61 14.47 -17.99
CA GLN A 393 48.63 15.54 -17.90
C GLN A 393 49.26 15.89 -19.25
N GLN A 394 49.22 14.97 -20.20
CA GLN A 394 49.77 15.14 -21.56
C GLN A 394 48.73 15.65 -22.57
N THR A 395 47.43 15.61 -22.25
CA THR A 395 46.34 15.87 -23.21
C THR A 395 45.36 16.90 -22.64
N LEU A 396 45.24 18.06 -23.29
CA LEU A 396 44.32 19.13 -22.86
C LEU A 396 42.84 18.73 -23.05
N ASP A 397 42.48 18.11 -24.17
CA ASP A 397 41.11 17.68 -24.50
C ASP A 397 40.78 16.25 -24.01
N PHE A 398 41.19 15.93 -22.78
CA PHE A 398 41.04 14.58 -22.23
C PHE A 398 39.56 14.20 -22.03
N CYS A 399 39.16 13.05 -22.58
CA CYS A 399 37.79 12.55 -22.55
C CYS A 399 37.71 11.13 -21.99
N VAL A 400 36.61 10.82 -21.30
CA VAL A 400 36.23 9.47 -20.92
C VAL A 400 35.29 8.89 -21.98
N HIS A 401 35.47 7.63 -22.34
CA HIS A 401 34.63 6.94 -23.31
C HIS A 401 33.43 6.27 -22.63
N GLU A 402 32.24 6.81 -22.85
CA GLU A 402 30.99 6.30 -22.24
C GLU A 402 30.23 5.33 -23.15
N TRP A 403 29.86 4.18 -22.59
CA TRP A 403 28.93 3.20 -23.17
C TRP A 403 27.63 3.20 -22.37
N CYS A 404 26.82 4.23 -22.61
CA CYS A 404 25.56 4.43 -21.89
C CYS A 404 24.35 4.32 -22.83
N VAL A 405 23.29 3.68 -22.35
CA VAL A 405 22.03 3.57 -23.09
C VAL A 405 21.26 4.89 -22.97
N GLU A 406 21.10 5.60 -24.09
CA GLU A 406 20.34 6.85 -24.23
C GLU A 406 19.26 6.76 -25.32
N GLY A 407 19.21 5.65 -26.07
CA GLY A 407 18.27 5.40 -27.15
C GLY A 407 18.69 4.19 -27.98
N ALA A 408 17.91 3.86 -29.02
CA ALA A 408 18.11 2.66 -29.83
C ALA A 408 19.49 2.57 -30.52
N ASN A 409 20.12 3.70 -30.82
CA ASN A 409 21.40 3.76 -31.53
C ASN A 409 22.56 4.28 -30.66
N SER A 410 22.37 4.46 -29.35
CA SER A 410 23.36 5.15 -28.50
C SER A 410 24.61 4.33 -28.20
N LEU A 411 24.62 3.03 -28.54
CA LEU A 411 25.73 2.11 -28.33
C LEU A 411 26.42 1.71 -29.64
N ALA A 412 26.16 2.41 -30.75
CA ALA A 412 26.87 2.15 -32.01
C ALA A 412 28.38 2.46 -31.91
N ASP A 413 28.74 3.49 -31.15
CA ASP A 413 30.10 3.83 -30.76
C ASP A 413 30.10 4.43 -29.34
N SER A 414 31.25 4.42 -28.68
CA SER A 414 31.47 5.11 -27.41
C SER A 414 31.28 6.62 -27.57
N ARG A 415 30.61 7.25 -26.60
CA ARG A 415 30.51 8.70 -26.53
C ARG A 415 31.75 9.26 -25.83
N LYS A 416 32.48 10.15 -26.50
CA LYS A 416 33.55 10.93 -25.86
C LYS A 416 32.95 12.00 -24.95
N VAL A 417 33.21 11.91 -23.66
CA VAL A 417 32.68 12.82 -22.64
C VAL A 417 33.84 13.59 -22.00
N PRO A 418 33.92 14.93 -22.19
CA PRO A 418 35.03 15.71 -21.65
C PRO A 418 34.93 15.82 -20.13
N ILE A 419 36.09 15.82 -19.47
CA ILE A 419 36.18 15.99 -18.02
C ILE A 419 35.97 17.46 -17.62
N ILE A 420 35.36 17.71 -16.47
CA ILE A 420 35.25 19.05 -15.89
C ILE A 420 36.13 19.07 -14.63
N ILE A 421 37.15 19.92 -14.62
CA ILE A 421 38.08 20.03 -13.48
C ILE A 421 37.42 20.80 -12.33
N PRO A 422 37.63 20.38 -11.06
CA PRO A 422 37.13 21.11 -9.91
C PRO A 422 37.67 22.55 -9.85
N PRO A 423 36.85 23.54 -9.40
CA PRO A 423 37.26 24.93 -9.30
C PRO A 423 38.34 25.15 -8.24
N GLY A 424 39.21 26.14 -8.47
CA GLY A 424 40.26 26.55 -7.53
C GLY A 424 41.36 25.50 -7.29
N ASN A 425 42.11 25.65 -6.20
CA ASN A 425 43.13 24.69 -5.76
C ASN A 425 42.51 23.55 -4.92
N SER A 426 41.51 22.87 -5.47
CA SER A 426 40.85 21.74 -4.80
C SER A 426 41.85 20.58 -4.54
N PRO A 427 41.75 19.87 -3.41
CA PRO A 427 42.54 18.67 -3.14
C PRO A 427 42.43 17.62 -4.25
N LYS A 428 43.57 17.00 -4.60
CA LYS A 428 43.64 15.90 -5.57
C LYS A 428 43.23 14.56 -4.94
N LEU A 429 42.94 13.56 -5.78
CA LEU A 429 42.39 12.27 -5.38
C LEU A 429 43.20 11.56 -4.27
N LEU A 430 44.53 11.49 -4.40
CA LEU A 430 45.35 10.80 -3.40
C LEU A 430 45.26 11.47 -2.02
N LYS A 431 45.22 12.81 -1.99
CA LYS A 431 45.06 13.57 -0.75
C LYS A 431 43.67 13.37 -0.15
N LEU A 432 42.61 13.33 -0.97
CA LEU A 432 41.25 13.05 -0.52
C LEU A 432 41.14 11.67 0.14
N TRP A 433 41.83 10.66 -0.37
CA TRP A 433 41.78 9.32 0.22
C TRP A 433 42.60 9.18 1.50
N LEU A 434 43.79 9.80 1.57
CA LEU A 434 44.75 9.52 2.63
C LEU A 434 44.75 10.51 3.81
N ASP A 435 44.25 11.74 3.64
CA ASP A 435 44.30 12.77 4.69
C ASP A 435 43.09 12.68 5.64
N PRO A 436 43.29 12.34 6.93
CA PRO A 436 42.21 12.15 7.89
C PRO A 436 41.85 13.44 8.66
N SER A 437 42.48 14.59 8.35
CA SER A 437 42.30 15.82 9.11
C SER A 437 40.86 16.35 9.06
N SER A 438 40.43 17.05 10.13
CA SER A 438 39.10 17.67 10.17
C SER A 438 38.92 18.78 9.13
N GLU A 439 40.00 19.44 8.73
CA GLU A 439 40.00 20.39 7.61
C GLU A 439 39.69 19.67 6.30
N MET A 440 40.38 18.54 6.03
CA MET A 440 40.10 17.71 4.86
C MET A 440 38.64 17.21 4.87
N LYS A 441 38.07 16.88 6.02
CA LYS A 441 36.67 16.46 6.10
C LYS A 441 35.70 17.50 5.52
N ARG A 442 35.93 18.80 5.77
CA ARG A 442 35.12 19.88 5.19
C ARG A 442 35.33 19.99 3.67
N GLU A 443 36.58 19.90 3.23
CA GLU A 443 36.91 19.92 1.79
C GLU A 443 36.28 18.74 1.04
N LYS A 444 36.23 17.54 1.63
CA LYS A 444 35.54 16.38 1.06
C LYS A 444 34.05 16.65 0.82
N PHE A 445 33.37 17.28 1.79
CA PHE A 445 31.96 17.68 1.62
C PHE A 445 31.81 18.79 0.58
N LYS A 446 32.73 19.75 0.52
CA LYS A 446 32.71 20.83 -0.47
C LYS A 446 32.86 20.32 -1.91
N ILE A 447 33.79 19.39 -2.15
CA ILE A 447 33.94 18.74 -3.46
C ILE A 447 32.72 17.88 -3.79
N LEU A 448 32.16 17.18 -2.79
CA LEU A 448 30.92 16.43 -2.99
C LEU A 448 29.76 17.35 -3.38
N SER A 449 29.58 18.49 -2.71
CA SER A 449 28.60 19.52 -3.07
C SER A 449 28.79 19.98 -4.51
N TRP A 450 30.03 20.22 -4.95
CA TRP A 450 30.34 20.62 -6.32
C TRP A 450 30.01 19.54 -7.36
N ILE A 451 30.43 18.30 -7.11
CA ILE A 451 30.09 17.16 -7.98
C ILE A 451 28.57 17.05 -8.09
N CYS A 452 27.88 17.06 -6.95
CA CYS A 452 26.46 16.76 -6.89
C CYS A 452 25.57 17.92 -7.32
N SER A 453 25.86 19.18 -7.02
CA SER A 453 25.09 20.32 -7.54
C SER A 453 25.89 21.61 -7.47
N GLU A 454 26.32 22.08 -8.64
CA GLU A 454 27.11 23.30 -8.74
C GLU A 454 26.23 24.54 -8.51
N GLN A 455 25.00 24.53 -9.03
CA GLN A 455 24.12 25.71 -9.01
C GLN A 455 23.50 25.96 -7.64
N HIS A 456 23.23 24.91 -6.87
CA HIS A 456 22.58 25.04 -5.56
C HIS A 456 23.56 24.78 -4.42
N LEU A 457 24.07 23.55 -4.29
CA LEU A 457 24.86 23.16 -3.12
C LEU A 457 26.19 23.90 -3.04
N TYR A 458 26.93 23.97 -4.15
CA TYR A 458 28.25 24.61 -4.17
C TYR A 458 28.16 26.14 -4.27
N ALA A 459 27.39 26.69 -5.21
CA ALA A 459 27.29 28.14 -5.40
C ALA A 459 26.68 28.87 -4.20
N SER A 460 25.80 28.20 -3.43
CA SER A 460 25.20 28.77 -2.22
C SER A 460 25.99 28.45 -0.94
N ASP A 461 27.19 27.86 -1.07
CA ASP A 461 28.07 27.47 0.04
C ASP A 461 27.37 26.65 1.14
N ILE A 462 26.52 25.71 0.73
CA ILE A 462 25.76 24.86 1.66
C ILE A 462 26.70 23.82 2.26
N ASP A 463 26.93 23.92 3.57
CA ASP A 463 27.72 22.94 4.32
C ASP A 463 26.92 21.67 4.59
N LEU A 464 27.10 20.68 3.72
CA LEU A 464 26.48 19.35 3.84
C LEU A 464 26.85 18.62 5.14
N SER A 465 27.96 18.98 5.81
CA SER A 465 28.38 18.35 7.06
C SER A 465 27.48 18.70 8.25
N THR A 466 26.68 19.75 8.13
CA THR A 466 25.70 20.18 9.15
C THR A 466 24.41 19.36 9.13
N PHE A 467 24.12 18.66 8.04
CA PHE A 467 22.92 17.84 7.90
C PHE A 467 23.13 16.42 8.47
N PRO A 468 22.07 15.77 8.98
CA PRO A 468 22.14 14.35 9.34
C PRO A 468 22.62 13.51 8.15
N HIS A 469 23.64 12.67 8.35
CA HIS A 469 24.25 11.85 7.28
C HIS A 469 23.22 11.03 6.48
N GLN A 470 22.15 10.57 7.13
CA GLN A 470 21.05 9.81 6.52
C GLN A 470 20.25 10.57 5.44
N LEU A 471 20.38 11.91 5.37
CA LEU A 471 19.68 12.76 4.41
C LEU A 471 20.59 13.31 3.31
N VAL A 472 21.91 13.37 3.54
CA VAL A 472 22.86 14.05 2.63
C VAL A 472 22.80 13.49 1.22
N ALA A 473 22.75 12.17 1.06
CA ALA A 473 22.67 11.55 -0.27
C ALA A 473 21.41 11.96 -1.03
N ALA A 474 20.25 12.01 -0.34
CA ALA A 474 19.01 12.47 -0.94
C ALA A 474 19.07 13.95 -1.32
N ILE A 475 19.63 14.81 -0.45
CA ILE A 475 19.84 16.24 -0.72
C ILE A 475 20.70 16.42 -1.99
N CYS A 476 21.82 15.70 -2.10
CA CYS A 476 22.67 15.72 -3.29
C CYS A 476 21.90 15.40 -4.57
N ILE A 477 21.09 14.34 -4.58
CA ILE A 477 20.34 13.89 -5.76
C ILE A 477 19.24 14.90 -6.09
N LEU A 478 18.45 15.33 -5.10
CA LEU A 478 17.32 16.22 -5.32
C LEU A 478 17.77 17.61 -5.76
N SER A 479 18.83 18.17 -5.14
CA SER A 479 19.40 19.44 -5.57
C SER A 479 19.92 19.38 -7.01
N TYR A 480 20.60 18.29 -7.39
CA TYR A 480 21.05 18.11 -8.77
C TYR A 480 19.88 18.06 -9.76
N LEU A 481 18.92 17.16 -9.53
CA LEU A 481 17.84 16.89 -10.48
C LEU A 481 16.86 18.06 -10.60
N HIS A 482 16.71 18.86 -9.55
CA HIS A 482 15.87 20.05 -9.54
C HIS A 482 16.59 21.29 -10.07
N HIS A 483 17.78 21.64 -9.56
CA HIS A 483 18.45 22.89 -9.92
C HIS A 483 19.40 22.74 -11.12
N ASP A 484 20.31 21.77 -11.12
CA ASP A 484 21.30 21.62 -12.20
C ASP A 484 20.66 21.08 -13.50
N VAL A 485 19.64 20.22 -13.41
CA VAL A 485 19.01 19.58 -14.58
C VAL A 485 17.60 20.11 -14.88
N GLY A 486 16.84 20.58 -13.89
CA GLY A 486 15.48 21.10 -14.11
C GLY A 486 14.41 20.06 -14.45
N ILE A 487 14.58 18.79 -14.05
CA ILE A 487 13.63 17.70 -14.36
C ILE A 487 12.50 17.59 -13.32
N LEU A 488 12.82 17.84 -12.05
CA LEU A 488 11.87 17.71 -10.94
C LEU A 488 11.10 19.01 -10.72
N SER A 489 9.79 18.89 -10.53
CA SER A 489 8.95 19.94 -9.96
C SER A 489 9.06 20.01 -8.43
N ASP A 490 8.64 21.12 -7.83
CA ASP A 490 8.63 21.31 -6.37
C ASP A 490 7.83 20.21 -5.64
N LEU A 491 6.70 19.78 -6.23
CA LEU A 491 5.89 18.69 -5.71
C LEU A 491 6.68 17.37 -5.70
N GLU A 492 7.41 17.07 -6.77
CA GLU A 492 8.19 15.84 -6.89
C GLU A 492 9.36 15.82 -5.90
N VAL A 493 10.01 16.97 -5.69
CA VAL A 493 11.04 17.12 -4.64
C VAL A 493 10.45 16.80 -3.27
N ARG A 494 9.28 17.35 -2.93
CA ARG A 494 8.59 17.07 -1.66
C ARG A 494 8.19 15.60 -1.52
N ILE A 495 7.71 14.97 -2.59
CA ILE A 495 7.36 13.54 -2.58
C ILE A 495 8.60 12.69 -2.29
N PHE A 496 9.71 12.92 -2.98
CA PHE A 496 10.95 12.18 -2.72
C PHE A 496 11.48 12.42 -1.30
N ALA A 497 11.43 13.66 -0.81
CA ALA A 497 11.82 13.96 0.57
C ALA A 497 10.97 13.20 1.59
N SER A 498 9.64 13.12 1.40
CA SER A 498 8.76 12.31 2.25
C SER A 498 9.13 10.84 2.18
N VAL A 499 9.33 10.29 0.97
CA VAL A 499 9.68 8.88 0.78
C VAL A 499 10.98 8.52 1.50
N VAL A 500 12.01 9.37 1.43
CA VAL A 500 13.28 9.11 2.13
C VAL A 500 13.07 8.99 3.64
N VAL A 501 12.30 9.90 4.24
CA VAL A 501 12.02 9.90 5.68
C VAL A 501 11.15 8.68 6.07
N ASP A 502 10.10 8.42 5.30
CA ASP A 502 9.16 7.32 5.56
C ASP A 502 9.83 5.94 5.39
N VAL A 503 10.69 5.78 4.39
CA VAL A 503 11.49 4.54 4.21
C VAL A 503 12.35 4.29 5.43
N GLN A 504 12.95 5.32 6.02
CA GLN A 504 13.79 5.17 7.21
C GLN A 504 12.96 4.78 8.45
N ALA A 505 11.75 5.33 8.59
CA ALA A 505 10.86 5.04 9.71
C ALA A 505 10.16 3.67 9.62
N MET A 506 9.87 3.17 8.41
CA MET A 506 9.10 1.94 8.19
C MET A 506 9.99 0.67 8.15
N ASN A 507 9.48 -0.44 8.69
CA ASN A 507 10.09 -1.76 8.48
C ASN A 507 9.60 -2.40 7.16
N SER A 508 10.20 -3.52 6.76
CA SER A 508 9.82 -4.16 5.49
C SER A 508 8.39 -4.69 5.45
N ASN A 509 7.81 -5.06 6.59
CA ASN A 509 6.44 -5.58 6.65
C ASN A 509 5.44 -4.47 6.44
N ASP A 510 5.72 -3.27 6.95
CA ASP A 510 4.90 -2.08 6.70
C ASP A 510 4.94 -1.68 5.21
N LEU A 511 6.14 -1.67 4.61
CA LEU A 511 6.31 -1.40 3.17
C LEU A 511 5.62 -2.49 2.30
N SER A 512 5.74 -3.77 2.67
CA SER A 512 5.11 -4.88 1.94
C SER A 512 3.57 -4.82 1.94
N ARG A 513 2.98 -4.16 2.95
CA ARG A 513 1.52 -3.98 3.07
C ARG A 513 0.98 -2.88 2.15
N ILE A 514 1.84 -2.05 1.57
CA ILE A 514 1.45 -1.02 0.61
C ILE A 514 0.93 -1.69 -0.66
N PHE A 515 -0.30 -1.35 -1.04
CA PHE A 515 -0.93 -1.86 -2.26
C PHE A 515 -0.98 -0.76 -3.31
N VAL A 516 -0.39 -1.04 -4.47
CA VAL A 516 -0.40 -0.16 -5.65
C VAL A 516 -1.13 -0.90 -6.77
N GLN A 517 -2.29 -0.37 -7.19
CA GLN A 517 -3.09 -1.00 -8.25
C GLN A 517 -2.57 -0.65 -9.65
N LYS A 518 -2.14 0.60 -9.82
CA LYS A 518 -1.64 1.19 -11.07
C LYS A 518 -0.40 2.02 -10.77
N VAL A 519 0.54 2.04 -11.71
CA VAL A 519 1.75 2.88 -11.63
C VAL A 519 1.66 4.00 -12.65
N ASP A 520 2.32 5.13 -12.36
CA ASP A 520 2.42 6.24 -13.30
C ASP A 520 3.68 6.11 -14.15
N ALA A 521 3.59 6.38 -15.46
CA ALA A 521 4.73 6.26 -16.37
C ALA A 521 5.84 7.27 -16.04
N ARG A 522 5.51 8.51 -15.68
CA ARG A 522 6.49 9.50 -15.22
C ARG A 522 7.02 9.11 -13.84
N GLY A 523 6.17 8.60 -12.94
CA GLY A 523 6.60 8.02 -11.67
C GLY A 523 7.67 6.94 -11.84
N VAL A 524 7.50 6.00 -12.78
CA VAL A 524 8.50 4.95 -13.07
C VAL A 524 9.82 5.56 -13.55
N GLN A 525 9.76 6.57 -14.42
CA GLN A 525 10.97 7.26 -14.91
C GLN A 525 11.69 8.01 -13.79
N LEU A 526 10.96 8.74 -12.94
CA LEU A 526 11.53 9.47 -11.81
C LEU A 526 12.14 8.52 -10.77
N ALA A 527 11.48 7.39 -10.47
CA ALA A 527 12.03 6.36 -9.61
C ALA A 527 13.36 5.82 -10.16
N THR A 528 13.43 5.54 -11.47
CA THR A 528 14.65 5.11 -12.15
C THR A 528 15.75 6.18 -12.07
N LEU A 529 15.41 7.45 -12.28
CA LEU A 529 16.34 8.56 -12.23
C LEU A 529 16.91 8.77 -10.82
N PHE A 530 16.05 8.77 -9.80
CA PHE A 530 16.45 8.93 -8.41
C PHE A 530 17.34 7.76 -7.94
N THR A 531 16.93 6.52 -8.19
CA THR A 531 17.71 5.33 -7.82
C THR A 531 19.04 5.22 -8.57
N ARG A 532 19.11 5.71 -9.81
CA ARG A 532 20.37 5.89 -10.54
C ARG A 532 21.24 7.00 -9.95
N GLY A 533 20.61 8.09 -9.50
CA GLY A 533 21.25 9.14 -8.73
C GLY A 533 21.94 8.60 -7.48
N ILE A 534 21.30 7.68 -6.75
CA ILE A 534 21.91 7.00 -5.58
C ILE A 534 23.24 6.33 -5.97
N SER A 535 23.26 5.51 -7.03
CA SER A 535 24.50 4.86 -7.49
C SER A 535 25.60 5.85 -7.89
N HIS A 536 25.24 7.02 -8.45
CA HIS A 536 26.21 8.07 -8.77
C HIS A 536 26.70 8.81 -7.52
N VAL A 537 25.86 9.03 -6.52
CA VAL A 537 26.29 9.58 -5.23
C VAL A 537 27.20 8.60 -4.50
N ILE A 538 26.98 7.28 -4.60
CA ILE A 538 27.94 6.29 -4.07
C ILE A 538 29.32 6.44 -4.74
N LEU A 539 29.34 6.63 -6.06
CA LEU A 539 30.59 6.86 -6.82
C LEU A 539 31.27 8.16 -6.37
N ALA A 540 30.53 9.26 -6.32
CA ALA A 540 31.02 10.56 -5.90
C ALA A 540 31.55 10.51 -4.47
N ASN A 541 30.84 9.84 -3.56
CA ASN A 541 31.27 9.65 -2.18
C ASN A 541 32.59 8.86 -2.10
N SER A 542 32.77 7.83 -2.94
CA SER A 542 34.02 7.07 -3.02
C SER A 542 35.19 7.93 -3.53
N ILE A 543 34.95 8.73 -4.58
CA ILE A 543 35.95 9.67 -5.13
C ILE A 543 36.33 10.73 -4.09
N CYS A 544 35.38 11.24 -3.31
CA CYS A 544 35.64 12.21 -2.25
C CYS A 544 36.27 11.61 -0.98
N GLY A 545 36.62 10.33 -0.95
CA GLY A 545 37.21 9.69 0.25
C GLY A 545 36.20 9.49 1.38
N LEU A 546 34.98 9.10 1.02
CA LEU A 546 33.87 8.64 1.88
C LEU A 546 33.42 9.63 2.99
N PRO A 547 33.13 10.91 2.67
CA PRO A 547 32.59 11.85 3.67
C PRO A 547 31.23 11.44 4.24
N ILE A 548 30.39 10.74 3.46
CA ILE A 548 29.15 10.11 3.93
C ILE A 548 29.46 8.66 4.33
N PRO A 549 29.10 8.21 5.54
CA PRO A 549 29.22 6.80 5.91
C PRO A 549 28.45 5.89 4.93
N PRO A 550 29.05 4.82 4.38
CA PRO A 550 28.43 3.98 3.33
C PRO A 550 27.07 3.38 3.70
N VAL A 551 26.77 3.20 4.99
CA VAL A 551 25.47 2.72 5.46
C VAL A 551 24.31 3.63 5.04
N TRP A 552 24.56 4.93 4.91
CA TRP A 552 23.55 5.95 4.58
C TRP A 552 23.38 6.20 3.08
N THR A 553 24.24 5.63 2.25
CA THR A 553 24.13 5.70 0.78
C THR A 553 23.47 4.46 0.17
N ARG A 554 23.00 3.52 1.00
CA ARG A 554 22.37 2.26 0.55
C ARG A 554 20.96 2.52 -0.01
N HIS A 555 20.61 1.92 -1.15
CA HIS A 555 19.30 2.12 -1.80
C HIS A 555 18.11 1.88 -0.86
N TYR A 556 18.17 0.82 -0.03
CA TYR A 556 17.11 0.48 0.92
C TYR A 556 16.97 1.42 2.13
N GLN A 557 17.85 2.41 2.27
CA GLN A 557 17.72 3.49 3.26
C GLN A 557 17.10 4.76 2.68
N LEU A 558 17.01 4.88 1.36
CA LEU A 558 16.61 6.11 0.68
C LEU A 558 15.35 5.94 -0.15
N PHE A 559 15.01 4.73 -0.59
CA PHE A 559 13.92 4.54 -1.55
C PHE A 559 13.20 3.20 -1.42
N ASP A 560 11.86 3.24 -1.60
CA ASP A 560 11.00 2.09 -1.82
C ASP A 560 9.98 2.44 -2.91
N GLY A 561 9.92 1.60 -3.95
CA GLY A 561 9.12 1.88 -5.14
C GLY A 561 7.62 1.89 -4.89
N LYS A 562 7.09 1.01 -4.03
CA LYS A 562 5.64 0.96 -3.75
C LYS A 562 5.21 2.20 -2.98
N LEU A 563 5.99 2.57 -1.97
CA LEU A 563 5.76 3.79 -1.21
C LEU A 563 5.84 5.03 -2.10
N PHE A 564 6.84 5.11 -2.98
CA PHE A 564 6.98 6.21 -3.93
C PHE A 564 5.80 6.29 -4.89
N GLN A 565 5.42 5.19 -5.56
CA GLN A 565 4.30 5.21 -6.52
C GLN A 565 2.99 5.59 -5.84
N LYS A 566 2.74 5.08 -4.63
CA LYS A 566 1.56 5.49 -3.84
C LYS A 566 1.59 7.00 -3.56
N SER A 567 2.68 7.50 -2.99
CA SER A 567 2.82 8.92 -2.62
C SER A 567 2.75 9.84 -3.84
N TYR A 568 3.32 9.41 -4.96
CA TYR A 568 3.30 10.14 -6.21
C TYR A 568 1.90 10.21 -6.83
N MET A 569 1.14 9.11 -6.79
CA MET A 569 -0.25 9.09 -7.24
C MET A 569 -1.16 9.91 -6.31
N GLU A 570 -0.97 9.82 -5.00
CA GLU A 570 -1.69 10.64 -4.01
C GLU A 570 -1.39 12.14 -4.20
N GLY A 571 -0.12 12.49 -4.42
CA GLY A 571 0.30 13.87 -4.72
C GLY A 571 -0.26 14.41 -6.04
N LYS A 572 -0.30 13.58 -7.10
CA LYS A 572 -0.91 13.95 -8.39
C LYS A 572 -2.41 14.22 -8.32
N VAL A 573 -3.13 13.48 -7.48
CA VAL A 573 -4.58 13.64 -7.29
C VAL A 573 -4.88 14.77 -6.28
N GLY A 574 -3.85 15.43 -5.74
CA GLY A 574 -4.03 16.50 -4.76
C GLY A 574 -4.52 15.99 -3.41
N ILE A 575 -4.32 14.70 -3.09
CA ILE A 575 -4.47 14.17 -1.74
C ILE A 575 -3.20 14.55 -0.95
N VAL A 576 -2.96 15.86 -0.86
CA VAL A 576 -2.02 16.43 0.09
C VAL A 576 -2.71 16.29 1.44
N THR A 577 -2.12 15.55 2.37
CA THR A 577 -2.64 15.57 3.75
C THR A 577 -2.55 17.00 4.25
N PRO A 578 -3.53 17.54 5.00
CA PRO A 578 -3.53 18.94 5.46
C PRO A 578 -2.21 19.40 6.12
N GLN A 579 -1.50 18.44 6.70
CA GLN A 579 -0.16 18.53 7.28
C GLN A 579 0.93 19.07 6.36
N GLN A 580 0.85 18.80 5.05
CA GLN A 580 1.89 19.11 4.08
C GLN A 580 1.69 20.48 3.41
N ASP A 581 0.48 21.04 3.48
CA ASP A 581 0.11 22.30 2.82
C ASP A 581 0.15 23.48 3.80
N CYS A 582 -0.42 23.31 5.00
CA CYS A 582 -0.43 24.32 6.06
C CYS A 582 -0.08 23.69 7.43
N PRO A 583 1.20 23.30 7.67
CA PRO A 583 1.62 22.64 8.91
C PRO A 583 1.39 23.52 10.16
N GLU A 584 1.41 24.84 9.98
CA GLU A 584 1.18 25.84 11.02
C GLU A 584 -0.27 25.85 11.51
N ALA A 585 -1.23 25.54 10.64
CA ALA A 585 -2.65 25.45 11.00
C ALA A 585 -3.09 24.02 11.38
N TYR A 586 -2.22 23.01 11.24
CA TYR A 586 -2.55 21.60 11.49
C TYR A 586 -1.40 20.82 12.15
N TYR A 587 -1.28 20.92 13.47
CA TYR A 587 -0.17 20.38 14.26
C TYR A 587 -0.62 19.47 15.41
N ASP A 588 0.29 18.62 15.89
CA ASP A 588 0.04 17.75 17.05
C ASP A 588 -0.07 18.54 18.34
N VAL A 589 -1.08 18.22 19.14
CA VAL A 589 -1.26 18.74 20.50
C VAL A 589 -1.53 17.60 21.47
N ASN A 590 -0.99 17.77 22.68
CA ASN A 590 -1.30 16.92 23.82
C ASN A 590 -2.50 17.53 24.58
N ILE A 591 -3.64 16.84 24.59
CA ILE A 591 -4.87 17.31 25.22
C ILE A 591 -4.69 17.49 26.73
N LYS A 592 -3.91 16.61 27.38
CA LYS A 592 -3.66 16.69 28.82
C LYS A 592 -2.86 17.95 29.17
N GLY A 593 -1.82 18.25 28.40
CA GLY A 593 -1.05 19.50 28.55
C GLY A 593 -1.90 20.75 28.30
N LEU A 594 -2.78 20.72 27.30
CA LEU A 594 -3.74 21.81 27.07
C LEU A 594 -4.70 22.00 28.25
N ALA A 595 -5.21 20.91 28.82
CA ALA A 595 -6.08 20.93 29.99
C ALA A 595 -5.37 21.50 31.22
N GLU A 596 -4.09 21.17 31.43
CA GLU A 596 -3.27 21.72 32.52
C GLU A 596 -3.06 23.24 32.35
N ASN A 597 -2.71 23.69 31.14
CA ASN A 597 -2.56 25.12 30.83
C ASN A 597 -3.88 25.88 31.04
N TYR A 598 -5.01 25.32 30.58
CA TYR A 598 -6.33 25.91 30.76
C TYR A 598 -6.69 26.07 32.24
N ARG A 599 -6.40 25.08 33.09
CA ARG A 599 -6.62 25.18 34.54
C ARG A 599 -5.75 26.26 35.18
N GLN A 600 -4.50 26.40 34.74
CA GLN A 600 -3.61 27.44 35.25
C GLN A 600 -4.14 28.84 34.93
N GLU A 601 -4.64 29.05 33.72
CA GLU A 601 -5.14 30.33 33.22
C GLU A 601 -6.53 30.69 33.77
N TYR A 602 -7.50 29.77 33.72
CA TYR A 602 -8.92 30.05 33.98
C TYR A 602 -9.44 29.54 35.34
N LYS A 603 -8.62 28.81 36.10
CA LYS A 603 -8.95 28.29 37.46
C LYS A 603 -10.22 27.42 37.52
N CYS A 604 -10.56 26.73 36.44
CA CYS A 604 -11.70 25.80 36.38
C CYS A 604 -11.34 24.53 35.59
N ASP A 605 -12.11 23.45 35.80
CA ASP A 605 -11.90 22.22 35.04
C ASP A 605 -12.35 22.40 33.58
N PRO A 606 -11.53 21.95 32.61
CA PRO A 606 -11.84 22.11 31.20
C PRO A 606 -13.03 21.25 30.78
N VAL A 607 -13.90 21.85 29.98
CA VAL A 607 -14.99 21.18 29.27
C VAL A 607 -14.64 21.14 27.79
N ILE A 608 -14.58 19.95 27.21
CA ILE A 608 -14.45 19.78 25.75
C ILE A 608 -15.85 19.59 25.16
N VAL A 609 -16.22 20.47 24.24
CA VAL A 609 -17.42 20.30 23.41
C VAL A 609 -17.09 19.35 22.27
N VAL A 610 -17.86 18.27 22.13
CA VAL A 610 -17.61 17.16 21.20
C VAL A 610 -18.74 17.05 20.20
N ASP A 611 -18.42 17.07 18.91
CA ASP A 611 -19.30 16.58 17.85
C ASP A 611 -19.38 15.04 17.95
N GLY A 612 -20.42 14.55 18.61
CA GLY A 612 -20.67 13.12 18.81
C GLY A 612 -20.92 12.38 17.51
N SER A 613 -21.58 13.02 16.54
CA SER A 613 -21.86 12.46 15.22
C SER A 613 -20.58 12.11 14.45
N MET A 614 -19.50 12.85 14.65
CA MET A 614 -18.20 12.61 14.01
C MET A 614 -17.22 11.87 14.92
N CYS A 615 -17.00 12.34 16.14
CA CYS A 615 -15.95 11.82 17.02
C CYS A 615 -16.20 10.37 17.45
N PHE A 616 -17.46 10.01 17.72
CA PHE A 616 -17.77 8.66 18.19
C PHE A 616 -17.74 7.62 17.08
N ARG A 617 -17.60 8.02 15.81
CA ARG A 617 -17.35 7.06 14.71
C ARG A 617 -15.96 6.43 14.83
N LYS A 618 -15.00 7.16 15.38
CA LYS A 618 -13.58 6.77 15.43
C LYS A 618 -13.33 5.47 16.22
N PRO A 619 -13.92 5.25 17.41
CA PRO A 619 -13.84 3.97 18.13
C PRO A 619 -14.32 2.75 17.33
N TYR A 620 -15.18 2.95 16.32
CA TYR A 620 -15.64 1.88 15.42
C TYR A 620 -14.56 1.47 14.39
N HIS A 621 -13.52 2.29 14.18
CA HIS A 621 -12.48 1.99 13.19
C HIS A 621 -11.79 0.65 13.48
N GLY A 622 -11.68 -0.18 12.44
CA GLY A 622 -11.05 -1.51 12.53
C GLY A 622 -11.97 -2.63 12.98
N LEU A 623 -13.25 -2.36 13.26
CA LEU A 623 -14.28 -3.39 13.41
C LEU A 623 -14.79 -3.87 12.05
N ASP A 624 -15.23 -5.13 11.97
CA ASP A 624 -15.71 -5.77 10.74
C ASP A 624 -17.14 -5.34 10.38
N PHE A 625 -17.29 -4.05 10.04
CA PHE A 625 -18.59 -3.38 9.79
C PHE A 625 -19.49 -4.13 8.80
N VAL A 626 -18.89 -4.79 7.80
CA VAL A 626 -19.61 -5.56 6.76
C VAL A 626 -20.42 -6.73 7.29
N CYS A 627 -20.13 -7.23 8.49
CA CYS A 627 -20.90 -8.32 9.08
C CYS A 627 -22.26 -7.88 9.66
N GLY A 628 -22.55 -6.57 9.68
CA GLY A 628 -23.82 -6.03 10.18
C GLY A 628 -23.72 -5.32 11.54
N GLY A 629 -22.52 -5.14 12.09
CA GLY A 629 -22.29 -4.38 13.34
C GLY A 629 -21.66 -5.20 14.47
N GLN A 630 -20.66 -4.68 15.18
CA GLN A 630 -20.03 -5.27 16.38
C GLN A 630 -20.30 -4.36 17.58
N TYR A 631 -21.56 -4.31 18.02
CA TYR A 631 -22.01 -3.27 18.94
C TYR A 631 -21.41 -3.41 20.34
N LYS A 632 -21.30 -4.62 20.92
CA LYS A 632 -20.69 -4.79 22.26
C LYS A 632 -19.22 -4.40 22.29
N GLU A 633 -18.45 -4.77 21.26
CA GLU A 633 -17.05 -4.36 21.13
C GLU A 633 -16.93 -2.83 20.95
N TYR A 634 -17.81 -2.25 20.14
CA TYR A 634 -17.89 -0.81 19.95
C TYR A 634 -18.22 -0.05 21.25
N VAL A 635 -19.23 -0.50 21.99
CA VAL A 635 -19.65 0.05 23.30
C VAL A 635 -18.46 0.04 24.27
N GLU A 636 -17.71 -1.06 24.33
CA GLU A 636 -16.53 -1.17 25.19
C GLU A 636 -15.43 -0.18 24.79
N ARG A 637 -15.17 -0.02 23.49
CA ARG A 637 -14.21 0.98 22.99
C ARG A 637 -14.66 2.41 23.30
N LEU A 638 -15.96 2.71 23.20
CA LEU A 638 -16.49 4.03 23.52
C LEU A 638 -16.44 4.32 25.02
N LYS A 639 -16.74 3.34 25.87
CA LYS A 639 -16.52 3.40 27.32
C LYS A 639 -15.08 3.78 27.64
N ASN A 640 -14.12 3.05 27.08
CA ASN A 640 -12.70 3.31 27.29
C ASN A 640 -12.26 4.70 26.79
N PHE A 641 -12.80 5.16 25.68
CA PHE A 641 -12.58 6.51 25.17
C PHE A 641 -13.01 7.58 26.19
N VAL A 642 -14.26 7.55 26.66
CA VAL A 642 -14.77 8.55 27.62
C VAL A 642 -14.05 8.46 28.97
N LYS A 643 -13.79 7.25 29.47
CA LYS A 643 -13.04 7.03 30.72
C LYS A 643 -11.67 7.70 30.71
N SER A 644 -11.01 7.77 29.55
CA SER A 644 -9.68 8.39 29.43
C SER A 644 -9.70 9.91 29.61
N PHE A 645 -10.78 10.59 29.21
CA PHE A 645 -10.95 12.03 29.46
C PHE A 645 -11.30 12.31 30.92
N HIS A 646 -12.18 11.49 31.51
CA HIS A 646 -12.50 11.60 32.93
C HIS A 646 -11.27 11.35 33.82
N ALA A 647 -10.41 10.39 33.49
CA ALA A 647 -9.15 10.17 34.20
C ALA A 647 -8.17 11.36 34.09
N ALA A 648 -8.35 12.24 33.10
CA ALA A 648 -7.59 13.49 32.96
C ALA A 648 -8.31 14.71 33.59
N ASN A 649 -9.40 14.50 34.35
CA ASN A 649 -10.28 15.54 34.90
C ASN A 649 -10.83 16.50 33.82
N ILE A 650 -11.15 15.97 32.64
CA ILE A 650 -11.74 16.72 31.54
C ILE A 650 -13.20 16.29 31.40
N LYS A 651 -14.13 17.25 31.46
CA LYS A 651 -15.56 16.98 31.22
C LYS A 651 -15.83 17.01 29.71
N LEU A 652 -16.72 16.15 29.23
CA LEU A 652 -17.18 16.14 27.84
C LEU A 652 -18.61 16.64 27.77
N ALA A 653 -18.86 17.61 26.89
CA ALA A 653 -20.21 18.04 26.49
C ALA A 653 -20.44 17.57 25.05
N VAL A 654 -21.25 16.53 24.86
CA VAL A 654 -21.39 15.85 23.56
C VAL A 654 -22.69 16.30 22.88
N PHE A 655 -22.58 16.74 21.63
CA PHE A 655 -23.71 17.14 20.80
C PHE A 655 -23.84 16.18 19.62
N PHE A 656 -25.07 15.76 19.32
CA PHE A 656 -25.39 14.93 18.16
C PHE A 656 -26.17 15.74 17.14
N ASP A 657 -26.04 15.38 15.86
CA ASP A 657 -26.85 16.01 14.81
C ASP A 657 -28.35 15.79 15.08
N GLY A 658 -29.11 16.88 15.07
CA GLY A 658 -30.56 16.86 15.16
C GLY A 658 -31.23 16.61 13.81
N SER A 659 -32.43 17.17 13.64
CA SER A 659 -33.17 17.10 12.38
C SER A 659 -32.41 17.76 11.22
N ILE A 660 -32.50 17.19 10.02
CA ILE A 660 -31.94 17.80 8.80
C ILE A 660 -32.69 19.10 8.52
N GLN A 661 -31.96 20.22 8.50
CA GLN A 661 -32.48 21.53 8.09
C GLN A 661 -32.81 21.53 6.59
N ASP A 662 -33.89 22.21 6.20
CA ASP A 662 -34.33 22.28 4.79
C ASP A 662 -33.20 22.77 3.87
N ALA A 663 -32.43 23.77 4.30
CA ALA A 663 -31.31 24.34 3.54
C ALA A 663 -30.17 23.34 3.27
N LYS A 664 -29.99 22.31 4.11
CA LYS A 664 -28.95 21.27 3.94
C LYS A 664 -29.48 20.03 3.20
N ARG A 665 -30.77 20.00 2.87
CA ARG A 665 -31.44 18.78 2.40
C ARG A 665 -30.92 18.29 1.05
N THR A 666 -30.71 19.19 0.09
CA THR A 666 -30.20 18.83 -1.24
C THR A 666 -28.85 18.12 -1.16
N VAL A 667 -27.88 18.72 -0.45
CA VAL A 667 -26.55 18.13 -0.25
C VAL A 667 -26.62 16.83 0.55
N TRP A 668 -27.50 16.75 1.55
CA TRP A 668 -27.73 15.51 2.29
C TRP A 668 -28.24 14.39 1.36
N VAL A 669 -29.21 14.68 0.49
CA VAL A 669 -29.75 13.73 -0.49
C VAL A 669 -28.66 13.22 -1.43
N GLU A 670 -27.83 14.12 -1.98
CA GLU A 670 -26.72 13.75 -2.85
C GLU A 670 -25.73 12.81 -2.17
N ARG A 671 -25.29 13.14 -0.95
CA ARG A 671 -24.37 12.29 -0.18
C ARG A 671 -24.95 10.91 0.09
N ARG A 672 -26.25 10.83 0.39
CA ARG A 672 -26.94 9.55 0.62
C ARG A 672 -27.07 8.71 -0.65
N LEU A 673 -27.27 9.32 -1.81
CA LEU A 673 -27.26 8.61 -3.10
C LEU A 673 -25.87 8.04 -3.41
N GLN A 674 -24.80 8.77 -3.10
CA GLN A 674 -23.43 8.27 -3.23
C GLN A 674 -23.18 7.08 -2.28
N ASP A 675 -23.68 7.15 -1.05
CA ASP A 675 -23.56 6.04 -0.08
C ASP A 675 -24.28 4.77 -0.59
N VAL A 676 -25.42 4.89 -1.29
CA VAL A 676 -26.09 3.75 -1.93
C VAL A 676 -25.22 3.11 -3.01
N GLU A 677 -24.60 3.93 -3.86
CA GLU A 677 -23.72 3.42 -4.91
C GLU A 677 -22.50 2.70 -4.32
N LYS A 678 -21.92 3.25 -3.24
CA LYS A 678 -20.87 2.59 -2.46
C LYS A 678 -21.33 1.25 -1.90
N SER A 679 -22.52 1.19 -1.29
CA SER A 679 -23.11 -0.07 -0.80
C SER A 679 -23.23 -1.12 -1.91
N HIS A 680 -23.76 -0.75 -3.08
CA HIS A 680 -23.89 -1.66 -4.22
C HIS A 680 -22.52 -2.18 -4.66
N ASN A 681 -21.53 -1.29 -4.79
CA ASN A 681 -20.18 -1.66 -5.16
C ASN A 681 -19.53 -2.60 -4.13
N MET A 682 -19.72 -2.37 -2.83
CA MET A 682 -19.20 -3.25 -1.77
C MET A 682 -19.83 -4.65 -1.86
N LEU A 683 -21.16 -4.72 -2.01
CA LEU A 683 -21.89 -5.99 -2.08
C LEU A 683 -21.56 -6.77 -3.36
N ASP A 684 -21.36 -6.09 -4.50
CA ASP A 684 -20.91 -6.71 -5.75
C ASP A 684 -19.49 -7.31 -5.62
N ASN A 685 -18.60 -6.67 -4.84
CA ASN A 685 -17.28 -7.22 -4.56
C ASN A 685 -17.34 -8.44 -3.62
N LEU A 686 -18.24 -8.43 -2.62
CA LEU A 686 -18.48 -9.58 -1.75
C LEU A 686 -19.02 -10.76 -2.54
N ALA A 687 -19.97 -10.52 -3.45
CA ALA A 687 -20.51 -11.54 -4.36
C ALA A 687 -19.42 -12.17 -5.24
N LYS A 688 -18.38 -11.41 -5.59
CA LYS A 688 -17.19 -11.89 -6.33
C LYS A 688 -16.16 -12.62 -5.46
N GLY A 689 -16.47 -12.91 -4.19
CA GLY A 689 -15.64 -13.71 -3.29
C GLY A 689 -14.57 -12.92 -2.54
N MET A 690 -14.66 -11.58 -2.48
CA MET A 690 -13.76 -10.76 -1.69
C MET A 690 -13.90 -11.09 -0.19
N THR A 691 -12.77 -11.23 0.52
CA THR A 691 -12.76 -11.48 1.97
C THR A 691 -13.06 -10.21 2.76
N VAL A 692 -13.57 -10.38 3.98
CA VAL A 692 -13.87 -9.26 4.91
C VAL A 692 -12.63 -8.39 5.15
N GLN A 693 -11.47 -9.02 5.35
CA GLN A 693 -10.19 -8.33 5.55
C GLN A 693 -9.76 -7.49 4.34
N ASN A 694 -9.92 -8.02 3.12
CA ASN A 694 -9.55 -7.30 1.90
C ASN A 694 -10.52 -6.14 1.64
N LEU A 695 -11.80 -6.33 1.97
CA LEU A 695 -12.79 -5.26 1.87
C LEU A 695 -12.54 -4.15 2.90
N GLY A 696 -12.21 -4.51 4.14
CA GLY A 696 -11.81 -3.58 5.20
C GLY A 696 -10.52 -2.80 4.85
N LYS A 697 -9.61 -3.38 4.05
CA LYS A 697 -8.45 -2.65 3.51
C LYS A 697 -8.84 -1.70 2.38
N LYS A 698 -9.66 -2.15 1.43
CA LYS A 698 -10.07 -1.37 0.25
C LYS A 698 -10.95 -0.18 0.62
N TRP A 699 -11.83 -0.32 1.61
CA TRP A 699 -12.84 0.68 1.96
C TRP A 699 -12.64 1.29 3.36
N ARG A 700 -11.41 1.24 3.89
CA ARG A 700 -11.08 1.69 5.26
C ARG A 700 -11.45 3.16 5.54
N LYS A 701 -11.47 4.00 4.51
CA LYS A 701 -11.76 5.45 4.60
C LYS A 701 -13.17 5.82 4.10
N GLU A 702 -13.92 4.85 3.57
CA GLU A 702 -15.20 5.08 2.87
C GLU A 702 -16.31 4.12 3.36
N TYR A 703 -16.17 3.57 4.57
CA TYR A 703 -17.12 2.59 5.08
C TYR A 703 -18.43 3.25 5.50
N ILE A 704 -19.53 2.57 5.21
CA ILE A 704 -20.88 2.95 5.65
C ILE A 704 -21.07 2.37 7.05
N LEU A 705 -21.38 3.23 8.02
CA LEU A 705 -21.61 2.78 9.39
C LEU A 705 -22.76 1.78 9.42
N PRO A 706 -22.61 0.65 10.15
CA PRO A 706 -23.73 -0.24 10.40
C PRO A 706 -24.91 0.51 11.02
N VAL A 707 -26.11 0.09 10.64
CA VAL A 707 -27.36 0.65 11.18
C VAL A 707 -27.33 0.55 12.71
N GLY A 708 -27.87 1.52 13.44
CA GLY A 708 -27.90 1.45 14.91
C GLY A 708 -26.64 1.87 15.64
N VAL A 709 -25.52 2.08 14.94
CA VAL A 709 -24.30 2.63 15.57
C VAL A 709 -24.55 4.04 16.11
N PHE A 710 -25.26 4.89 15.36
CA PHE A 710 -25.70 6.21 15.82
C PHE A 710 -26.64 6.12 17.02
N ASP A 711 -27.64 5.24 16.96
CA ASP A 711 -28.58 5.03 18.08
C ASP A 711 -27.83 4.55 19.34
N THR A 712 -26.82 3.69 19.16
CA THR A 712 -25.93 3.22 20.24
C THR A 712 -25.09 4.37 20.80
N MET A 713 -24.62 5.31 19.97
CA MET A 713 -23.89 6.49 20.45
C MET A 713 -24.76 7.34 21.36
N CYS A 714 -25.96 7.70 20.91
CA CYS A 714 -26.87 8.59 21.65
C CYS A 714 -27.29 7.96 22.98
N THR A 715 -27.65 6.68 22.96
CA THR A 715 -28.10 5.97 24.17
C THR A 715 -26.97 5.74 25.17
N LEU A 716 -25.76 5.43 24.70
CA LEU A 716 -24.62 5.14 25.58
C LEU A 716 -23.98 6.42 26.15
N ALA A 717 -23.93 7.53 25.40
CA ALA A 717 -23.28 8.76 25.84
C ALA A 717 -23.76 9.26 27.21
N LYS A 718 -25.03 8.99 27.53
CA LYS A 718 -25.66 9.34 28.82
C LYS A 718 -25.24 8.42 29.98
N ASP A 719 -24.99 7.15 29.71
CA ASP A 719 -24.68 6.13 30.74
C ASP A 719 -23.21 6.15 31.17
N LEU A 720 -22.36 6.91 30.49
CA LEU A 720 -20.93 6.98 30.75
C LEU A 720 -20.62 7.97 31.87
N CYS A 721 -21.04 7.65 33.10
CA CYS A 721 -20.54 8.27 34.32
C CYS A 721 -19.93 7.20 35.24
N GLU A 722 -18.75 7.54 35.77
CA GLU A 722 -18.00 6.83 36.84
C GLU A 722 -17.25 5.55 36.43
N GLU A 723 -15.94 5.71 36.18
CA GLU A 723 -14.81 4.85 36.62
C GLU A 723 -13.55 5.16 35.80
N HIS A 724 -12.36 5.05 36.41
CA HIS A 724 -11.10 5.53 35.85
C HIS A 724 -10.29 4.46 35.08
N LEU A 725 -9.72 4.84 33.93
CA LEU A 725 -8.71 4.06 33.19
C LEU A 725 -7.69 5.01 32.54
N LYS A 726 -6.41 4.62 32.53
CA LYS A 726 -5.30 5.38 31.91
C LYS A 726 -5.05 4.89 30.48
N LEU A 727 -5.00 5.81 29.52
CA LEU A 727 -4.40 5.61 28.19
C LEU A 727 -3.10 6.42 28.10
N ASP A 728 -2.06 5.83 27.51
CA ASP A 728 -0.69 6.35 27.55
C ASP A 728 -0.39 7.51 26.57
N SER A 729 -1.32 7.92 25.71
CA SER A 729 -1.15 9.14 24.88
C SER A 729 -2.46 9.79 24.44
N MET A 730 -2.83 10.93 25.03
CA MET A 730 -3.94 11.80 24.59
C MET A 730 -3.48 12.87 23.58
N THR A 731 -2.92 12.45 22.45
CA THR A 731 -2.48 13.35 21.38
C THR A 731 -3.51 13.43 20.26
N THR A 732 -3.82 14.64 19.80
CA THR A 732 -4.70 14.90 18.64
C THR A 732 -4.11 16.00 17.77
N LYS A 733 -4.76 16.33 16.66
CA LYS A 733 -4.39 17.46 15.80
C LYS A 733 -5.20 18.68 16.19
N ARG A 734 -4.55 19.82 16.34
CA ARG A 734 -5.20 21.13 16.47
C ARG A 734 -5.36 21.74 15.09
N LEU A 735 -6.55 22.30 14.83
CA LEU A 735 -6.88 23.06 13.64
C LEU A 735 -6.92 24.54 14.05
N ASP A 736 -6.02 25.35 13.52
CA ASP A 736 -5.90 26.75 13.88
C ASP A 736 -6.43 27.68 12.77
N GLN A 737 -7.57 28.31 13.03
CA GLN A 737 -8.25 29.18 12.06
C GLN A 737 -7.46 30.44 11.72
N MET A 738 -6.66 30.96 12.67
CA MET A 738 -5.89 32.18 12.47
C MET A 738 -4.72 31.92 11.54
N GLU A 739 -4.01 30.80 11.76
CA GLU A 739 -2.94 30.36 10.86
C GLU A 739 -3.47 29.98 9.48
N LEU A 740 -4.65 29.36 9.40
CA LEU A 740 -5.29 29.06 8.11
C LEU A 740 -5.59 30.34 7.33
N ALA A 741 -6.19 31.35 7.97
CA ALA A 741 -6.49 32.63 7.34
C ALA A 741 -5.20 33.33 6.86
N ARG A 742 -4.18 33.38 7.72
CA ARG A 742 -2.85 33.94 7.38
C ARG A 742 -2.23 33.25 6.18
N HIS A 743 -2.27 31.91 6.16
CA HIS A 743 -1.72 31.11 5.06
C HIS A 743 -2.45 31.34 3.74
N LEU A 744 -3.77 31.53 3.77
CA LEU A 744 -4.59 31.83 2.59
C LEU A 744 -4.54 33.30 2.16
N GLY A 745 -3.89 34.18 2.92
CA GLY A 745 -3.89 35.63 2.67
C GLY A 745 -5.26 36.28 2.91
N LEU A 746 -6.05 35.72 3.83
CA LEU A 746 -7.40 36.17 4.18
C LEU A 746 -7.45 36.67 5.63
N GLN A 747 -8.49 37.42 5.97
CA GLN A 747 -8.85 37.69 7.36
C GLN A 747 -9.78 36.59 7.89
N ILE A 748 -9.85 36.41 9.21
CA ILE A 748 -10.74 35.42 9.85
C ILE A 748 -12.19 35.64 9.42
N LYS A 749 -12.62 36.91 9.28
CA LYS A 749 -13.98 37.27 8.84
C LYS A 749 -14.32 36.83 7.41
N ASP A 750 -13.31 36.53 6.59
CA ASP A 750 -13.48 36.11 5.19
C ASP A 750 -13.63 34.57 5.06
N LEU A 751 -13.23 33.82 6.10
CA LEU A 751 -13.28 32.35 6.09
C LEU A 751 -14.67 31.76 5.84
N PRO A 752 -15.80 32.33 6.33
CA PRO A 752 -17.14 31.86 6.01
C PRO A 752 -17.46 31.88 4.51
N MET A 753 -17.11 32.95 3.81
CA MET A 753 -17.29 33.06 2.35
C MET A 753 -16.36 32.10 1.61
N PHE A 754 -15.11 31.98 2.07
CA PHE A 754 -14.17 30.99 1.57
C PHE A 754 -14.70 29.55 1.70
N ALA A 755 -15.16 29.15 2.88
CA ALA A 755 -15.71 27.82 3.11
C ALA A 755 -16.97 27.55 2.26
N SER A 756 -17.80 28.58 2.05
CA SER A 756 -18.98 28.51 1.17
C SER A 756 -18.61 28.28 -0.29
N LEU A 757 -17.54 28.94 -0.77
CA LEU A 757 -17.05 28.82 -2.15
C LEU A 757 -16.09 27.65 -2.37
N MET A 758 -15.61 27.00 -1.32
CA MET A 758 -14.94 25.69 -1.41
C MET A 758 -15.95 24.54 -1.53
N GLY A 759 -17.19 24.77 -1.14
CA GLY A 759 -18.26 23.79 -1.07
C GLY A 759 -18.43 23.23 0.34
N ASN A 760 -19.68 23.20 0.82
CA ASN A 760 -20.06 22.79 2.16
C ASN A 760 -21.44 22.09 2.19
N ASP A 761 -22.10 22.06 3.34
CA ASP A 761 -23.40 21.39 3.53
C ASP A 761 -24.60 22.13 2.93
N VAL A 762 -24.43 23.37 2.48
CA VAL A 762 -25.48 24.22 1.87
C VAL A 762 -25.23 24.42 0.37
N ILE A 763 -23.97 24.62 -0.01
CA ILE A 763 -23.55 24.77 -1.42
C ILE A 763 -22.62 23.61 -1.77
N SER A 764 -23.01 22.74 -2.70
CA SER A 764 -22.19 21.58 -3.05
C SER A 764 -21.00 21.96 -3.93
N VAL A 765 -19.98 21.10 -3.95
CA VAL A 765 -18.88 21.22 -4.92
C VAL A 765 -19.37 21.08 -6.36
N LEU A 766 -20.46 20.34 -6.59
CA LEU A 766 -21.06 20.19 -7.92
C LEU A 766 -21.68 21.52 -8.39
N ASP A 767 -22.33 22.24 -7.48
CA ASP A 767 -22.89 23.57 -7.77
C ASP A 767 -21.81 24.58 -8.15
N LEU A 768 -20.63 24.42 -7.57
CA LEU A 768 -19.48 25.30 -7.78
C LEU A 768 -18.56 24.83 -8.91
N ARG A 769 -18.85 23.68 -9.55
CA ARG A 769 -17.93 23.03 -10.49
C ARG A 769 -17.51 23.96 -11.62
N ASP A 770 -18.47 24.67 -12.22
CA ASP A 770 -18.20 25.52 -13.38
C ASP A 770 -17.43 26.78 -12.95
N PHE A 771 -17.72 27.32 -11.77
CA PHE A 771 -16.96 28.40 -11.15
C PHE A 771 -15.53 27.98 -10.81
N HIS A 772 -15.34 26.83 -10.18
CA HIS A 772 -14.02 26.29 -9.87
C HIS A 772 -13.21 26.05 -11.13
N ASN A 773 -13.83 25.47 -12.17
CA ASN A 773 -13.19 25.26 -13.47
C ASN A 773 -12.78 26.59 -14.12
N LYS A 774 -13.63 27.63 -14.03
CA LYS A 774 -13.31 28.98 -14.50
C LYS A 774 -12.12 29.59 -13.77
N LEU A 775 -12.03 29.41 -12.44
CA LEU A 775 -10.93 29.93 -11.62
C LEU A 775 -9.58 29.24 -11.87
N THR A 776 -9.60 27.98 -12.31
CA THR A 776 -8.41 27.09 -12.28
C THR A 776 -7.98 26.57 -13.65
N GLY A 777 -8.83 26.65 -14.68
CA GLY A 777 -8.56 26.10 -16.00
C GLY A 777 -8.91 24.61 -16.19
N GLY A 778 -9.64 23.98 -15.26
CA GLY A 778 -10.30 22.68 -15.48
C GLY A 778 -9.60 21.42 -14.96
N TYR A 779 -8.32 21.48 -14.53
CA TYR A 779 -7.67 20.38 -13.80
C TYR A 779 -6.72 20.91 -12.72
N TYR A 780 -7.05 20.67 -11.45
CA TYR A 780 -6.35 21.29 -10.32
C TYR A 780 -6.47 20.43 -9.05
N GLY A 781 -5.47 20.50 -8.17
CA GLY A 781 -5.51 19.92 -6.83
C GLY A 781 -6.21 20.85 -5.83
N ILE A 782 -6.59 20.32 -4.66
CA ILE A 782 -7.32 21.06 -3.62
C ILE A 782 -6.57 22.32 -3.15
N SER A 783 -5.23 22.27 -3.09
CA SER A 783 -4.36 23.39 -2.71
C SER A 783 -4.44 24.54 -3.72
N VAL A 784 -4.44 24.22 -5.02
CA VAL A 784 -4.54 25.21 -6.09
C VAL A 784 -5.93 25.83 -6.09
N LEU A 785 -6.97 25.02 -5.89
CA LEU A 785 -8.34 25.51 -5.75
C LEU A 785 -8.45 26.46 -4.55
N ALA A 786 -7.99 26.03 -3.38
CA ALA A 786 -8.05 26.82 -2.15
C ALA A 786 -7.38 28.17 -2.33
N LYS A 787 -6.19 28.22 -2.93
CA LYS A 787 -5.51 29.49 -3.22
C LYS A 787 -6.31 30.38 -4.19
N LYS A 788 -6.88 29.81 -5.26
CA LYS A 788 -7.66 30.57 -6.24
C LYS A 788 -8.99 31.08 -5.69
N VAL A 789 -9.66 30.27 -4.87
CA VAL A 789 -10.86 30.68 -4.14
C VAL A 789 -10.51 31.76 -3.13
N ALA A 790 -9.40 31.64 -2.39
CA ALA A 790 -8.94 32.69 -1.49
C ALA A 790 -8.62 34.01 -2.23
N GLU A 791 -7.94 33.97 -3.37
CA GLU A 791 -7.70 35.15 -4.23
C GLU A 791 -9.02 35.79 -4.72
N TYR A 792 -10.04 34.98 -5.01
CA TYR A 792 -11.37 35.49 -5.34
C TYR A 792 -12.03 36.15 -4.13
N VAL A 793 -12.06 35.48 -2.98
CA VAL A 793 -12.65 35.96 -1.73
C VAL A 793 -11.97 37.25 -1.27
N GLY A 794 -10.64 37.34 -1.28
CA GLY A 794 -9.91 38.54 -0.86
C GLY A 794 -10.24 39.79 -1.70
N ARG A 795 -10.79 39.63 -2.91
CA ARG A 795 -11.26 40.75 -3.76
C ARG A 795 -12.75 41.09 -3.58
N HIS A 796 -13.53 40.18 -3.02
CA HIS A 796 -15.00 40.26 -3.00
C HIS A 796 -15.60 40.17 -1.58
N ALA A 797 -14.82 39.86 -0.55
CA ALA A 797 -15.30 39.86 0.82
C ALA A 797 -15.70 41.30 1.26
N ARG A 798 -16.80 41.40 2.00
CA ARG A 798 -17.34 42.64 2.56
C ARG A 798 -17.75 42.42 4.01
N GLU A 799 -17.91 43.50 4.76
CA GLU A 799 -18.38 43.43 6.16
C GLU A 799 -19.86 43.08 6.28
N ASP A 800 -20.66 43.43 5.27
CA ASP A 800 -22.08 43.10 5.19
C ASP A 800 -22.40 42.42 3.84
N TYR A 801 -22.90 41.19 3.92
CA TYR A 801 -23.32 40.38 2.78
C TYR A 801 -24.80 40.59 2.44
N SER A 802 -25.16 41.83 2.08
CA SER A 802 -26.55 42.13 1.71
C SER A 802 -27.05 41.29 0.52
N ILE A 803 -28.33 40.91 0.53
CA ILE A 803 -28.94 40.10 -0.54
C ILE A 803 -28.76 40.70 -1.94
N PRO A 804 -28.90 42.02 -2.17
CA PRO A 804 -28.63 42.61 -3.48
C PRO A 804 -27.20 42.40 -3.98
N TYR A 805 -26.20 42.48 -3.08
CA TYR A 805 -24.81 42.21 -3.40
C TYR A 805 -24.59 40.73 -3.75
N LEU A 806 -25.12 39.83 -2.93
CA LEU A 806 -25.02 38.40 -3.17
C LEU A 806 -25.75 37.93 -4.43
N ARG A 807 -26.82 38.62 -4.87
CA ARG A 807 -27.46 38.38 -6.17
C ARG A 807 -26.50 38.63 -7.33
N ALA A 808 -25.73 39.71 -7.27
CA ALA A 808 -24.71 39.98 -8.28
C ALA A 808 -23.58 38.94 -8.27
N GLN A 809 -23.10 38.53 -7.10
CA GLN A 809 -22.07 37.49 -6.99
C GLN A 809 -22.60 36.12 -7.42
N SER A 810 -23.85 35.80 -7.12
CA SER A 810 -24.52 34.54 -7.50
C SER A 810 -24.54 34.38 -9.02
N VAL A 811 -24.75 35.46 -9.79
CA VAL A 811 -24.70 35.40 -11.26
C VAL A 811 -23.32 34.96 -11.75
N GLU A 812 -22.24 35.44 -11.14
CA GLU A 812 -20.89 35.05 -11.52
C GLU A 812 -20.54 33.62 -11.09
N ILE A 813 -20.96 33.22 -9.89
CA ILE A 813 -20.60 31.94 -9.27
C ILE A 813 -21.45 30.79 -9.84
N PHE A 814 -22.76 30.99 -9.98
CA PHE A 814 -23.71 29.93 -10.34
C PHE A 814 -24.35 30.13 -11.73
N GLY A 815 -24.00 31.19 -12.46
CA GLY A 815 -24.62 31.50 -13.75
C GLY A 815 -26.03 32.11 -13.65
N GLY A 816 -26.49 32.48 -12.46
CA GLY A 816 -27.77 33.16 -12.22
C GLY A 816 -27.93 33.62 -10.76
N ASP A 817 -28.91 34.48 -10.48
CA ASP A 817 -29.13 35.06 -9.14
C ASP A 817 -29.93 34.15 -8.17
N HIS A 818 -30.51 33.07 -8.69
CA HIS A 818 -31.37 32.13 -7.99
C HIS A 818 -30.79 31.49 -6.71
N ARG A 819 -29.46 31.51 -6.52
CA ARG A 819 -28.78 30.94 -5.34
C ARG A 819 -28.21 31.97 -4.36
N ALA A 820 -28.53 33.26 -4.54
CA ALA A 820 -28.04 34.32 -3.66
C ALA A 820 -28.43 34.09 -2.19
N GLU A 821 -29.65 33.61 -1.96
CA GLU A 821 -30.16 33.31 -0.61
C GLU A 821 -29.51 32.07 0.01
N ASP A 822 -29.15 31.08 -0.81
CA ASP A 822 -28.38 29.91 -0.35
C ASP A 822 -26.96 30.31 0.03
N LEU A 823 -26.32 31.16 -0.79
CA LEU A 823 -25.01 31.71 -0.49
C LEU A 823 -25.02 32.54 0.79
N ASN A 824 -26.04 33.38 0.99
CA ASN A 824 -26.22 34.14 2.23
C ASN A 824 -26.36 33.22 3.44
N ARG A 825 -27.25 32.23 3.37
CA ARG A 825 -27.47 31.25 4.45
C ARG A 825 -26.21 30.46 4.77
N SER A 826 -25.46 30.06 3.73
CA SER A 826 -24.19 29.35 3.87
C SER A 826 -23.15 30.17 4.65
N ILE A 827 -22.98 31.45 4.29
CA ILE A 827 -22.04 32.37 4.97
C ILE A 827 -22.48 32.63 6.41
N LEU A 828 -23.75 32.94 6.64
CA LEU A 828 -24.29 33.23 7.98
C LEU A 828 -24.22 32.02 8.92
N SER A 829 -24.25 30.79 8.40
CA SER A 829 -24.16 29.58 9.22
C SER A 829 -22.86 29.46 10.04
N TYR A 830 -21.81 30.21 9.70
CA TYR A 830 -20.55 30.25 10.45
C TYR A 830 -20.46 31.40 11.47
N SER A 831 -21.35 32.41 11.40
CA SER A 831 -21.20 33.67 12.14
C SER A 831 -22.38 34.04 13.03
N THR A 832 -23.57 33.48 12.76
CA THR A 832 -24.78 33.77 13.53
C THR A 832 -25.29 32.49 14.21
N ILE A 833 -25.50 32.54 15.53
CA ILE A 833 -26.31 31.54 16.22
C ILE A 833 -27.75 31.76 15.76
N PHE A 834 -28.25 30.89 14.89
CA PHE A 834 -29.66 30.88 14.55
C PHE A 834 -30.43 30.35 15.77
N ASP A 835 -30.89 31.25 16.63
CA ASP A 835 -32.07 30.99 17.45
C ASP A 835 -33.28 30.95 16.52
N GLU A 836 -33.39 29.89 15.71
CA GLU A 836 -34.73 29.42 15.37
C GLU A 836 -35.38 29.16 16.73
N ASN A 837 -36.50 29.80 17.06
CA ASN A 837 -37.26 29.49 18.27
C ASN A 837 -37.56 27.98 18.27
N VAL A 838 -36.70 27.17 18.91
CA VAL A 838 -36.82 25.70 18.96
C VAL A 838 -37.91 25.29 19.96
N GLY A 839 -38.57 26.26 20.60
CA GLY A 839 -39.79 26.04 21.36
C GLY A 839 -40.90 25.52 20.44
N PRO A 840 -41.69 24.53 20.87
CA PRO A 840 -42.83 24.07 20.08
C PRO A 840 -43.80 25.22 19.84
N ALA A 841 -44.32 25.34 18.62
CA ALA A 841 -45.38 26.30 18.32
C ALA A 841 -46.57 26.05 19.26
N ILE A 842 -47.02 27.10 19.96
CA ILE A 842 -48.10 26.98 20.95
C ILE A 842 -49.40 26.66 20.21
N SER A 843 -49.96 25.48 20.46
CA SER A 843 -51.26 25.05 19.96
C SER A 843 -52.39 25.46 20.91
N THR A 844 -53.62 25.52 20.42
CA THR A 844 -54.83 25.66 21.25
C THR A 844 -55.15 24.40 22.06
N SER A 845 -54.57 23.24 21.70
CA SER A 845 -54.72 21.99 22.44
C SER A 845 -53.73 21.89 23.60
N ARG A 846 -54.24 21.92 24.84
CA ARG A 846 -53.42 21.76 26.06
C ARG A 846 -52.65 20.44 26.07
N ASN A 847 -53.31 19.33 25.70
CA ASN A 847 -52.68 18.01 25.67
C ASN A 847 -51.55 17.95 24.62
N TRP A 848 -51.73 18.58 23.46
CA TRP A 848 -50.70 18.62 22.42
C TRP A 848 -49.48 19.44 22.86
N ASN A 849 -49.69 20.56 23.55
CA ASN A 849 -48.58 21.35 24.10
C ASN A 849 -47.77 20.56 25.14
N GLU A 850 -48.42 19.74 25.96
CA GLU A 850 -47.76 18.88 26.93
C GLU A 850 -46.97 17.75 26.26
N ILE A 851 -47.55 17.08 25.24
CA ILE A 851 -46.85 16.10 24.39
C ILE A 851 -45.59 16.72 23.79
N MET A 852 -45.71 17.91 23.18
CA MET A 852 -44.59 18.60 22.55
C MET A 852 -43.52 19.03 23.56
N SER A 853 -43.92 19.42 24.77
CA SER A 853 -42.98 19.76 25.84
C SER A 853 -42.17 18.54 26.31
N ILE A 854 -42.83 17.40 26.53
CA ILE A 854 -42.17 16.13 26.89
C ILE A 854 -41.22 15.71 25.76
N ALA A 855 -41.70 15.67 24.52
CA ALA A 855 -40.90 15.26 23.37
C ALA A 855 -39.70 16.19 23.10
N HIS A 856 -39.88 17.51 23.29
CA HIS A 856 -38.80 18.49 23.15
C HIS A 856 -37.73 18.28 24.23
N LYS A 857 -38.14 18.10 25.49
CA LYS A 857 -37.22 17.82 26.59
C LYS A 857 -36.44 16.53 26.33
N ASP A 858 -37.12 15.47 25.94
CA ASP A 858 -36.49 14.19 25.63
C ASP A 858 -35.52 14.27 24.43
N PHE A 859 -35.81 15.12 23.45
CA PHE A 859 -34.93 15.39 22.31
C PHE A 859 -33.68 16.17 22.73
N VAL A 860 -33.83 17.24 23.52
CA VAL A 860 -32.71 18.07 24.02
C VAL A 860 -31.82 17.28 24.97
N ASP A 861 -32.41 16.50 25.86
CA ASP A 861 -31.71 15.64 26.82
C ASP A 861 -31.19 14.33 26.19
N ALA A 862 -31.44 14.11 24.90
CA ALA A 862 -31.11 12.90 24.14
C ALA A 862 -31.56 11.59 24.84
N THR A 863 -32.70 11.61 25.53
CA THR A 863 -33.25 10.45 26.26
C THR A 863 -33.94 9.45 25.33
N THR A 864 -34.39 9.92 24.16
CA THR A 864 -35.03 9.11 23.12
C THR A 864 -34.38 9.37 21.77
N ILE A 865 -34.59 8.46 20.80
CA ILE A 865 -34.09 8.64 19.44
C ILE A 865 -34.78 9.89 18.83
N PRO A 866 -34.04 10.77 18.12
CA PRO A 866 -34.55 12.07 17.64
C PRO A 866 -35.74 11.97 16.67
N PHE A 867 -36.07 10.78 16.16
CA PHE A 867 -37.15 10.57 15.21
C PHE A 867 -38.53 10.94 15.76
N LEU A 868 -38.82 10.69 17.04
CA LEU A 868 -40.13 10.98 17.62
C LEU A 868 -40.44 12.48 17.58
N TYR A 869 -39.49 13.30 18.03
CA TYR A 869 -39.64 14.75 17.98
C TYR A 869 -39.80 15.27 16.54
N ASN A 870 -39.10 14.69 15.57
CA ASN A 870 -39.22 15.09 14.15
C ASN A 870 -40.59 14.74 13.55
N ILE A 871 -41.16 13.61 13.94
CA ILE A 871 -42.51 13.20 13.52
C ILE A 871 -43.53 14.18 14.08
N LEU A 872 -43.45 14.49 15.38
CA LEU A 872 -44.39 15.37 16.07
C LEU A 872 -44.25 16.85 15.68
N SER A 873 -43.02 17.37 15.52
CA SER A 873 -42.77 18.79 15.26
C SER A 873 -42.84 19.16 13.78
N LYS A 874 -42.40 18.25 12.89
CA LYS A 874 -42.19 18.57 11.46
C LYS A 874 -42.98 17.67 10.52
N PHE A 875 -43.66 16.64 11.01
CA PHE A 875 -44.27 15.58 10.17
C PHE A 875 -43.26 14.99 9.18
N THR A 876 -42.00 14.84 9.62
CA THR A 876 -40.92 14.28 8.80
C THR A 876 -40.24 13.11 9.48
N PHE A 877 -39.79 12.17 8.66
CA PHE A 877 -38.99 11.04 9.10
C PHE A 877 -37.87 10.79 8.11
N SER A 878 -36.63 10.69 8.56
CA SER A 878 -35.48 10.49 7.68
C SER A 878 -34.59 9.37 8.20
N ILE A 879 -34.13 8.53 7.29
CA ILE A 879 -33.20 7.44 7.58
C ILE A 879 -32.10 7.44 6.53
N GLY A 880 -30.84 7.40 6.98
CA GLY A 880 -29.66 7.33 6.11
C GLY A 880 -29.47 5.97 5.42
N ALA A 881 -28.57 5.96 4.43
CA ALA A 881 -28.22 4.78 3.65
C ALA A 881 -27.70 3.63 4.55
N ALA A 882 -27.89 2.40 4.09
CA ALA A 882 -27.47 1.18 4.75
C ALA A 882 -26.60 0.34 3.81
N LEU A 883 -25.87 -0.64 4.37
CA LEU A 883 -25.18 -1.67 3.58
C LEU A 883 -26.21 -2.72 3.10
N GLU A 884 -26.96 -2.36 2.05
CA GLU A 884 -27.99 -3.20 1.44
C GLU A 884 -27.96 -3.05 -0.10
N ASN A 885 -28.37 -4.11 -0.83
CA ASN A 885 -28.48 -4.06 -2.28
C ASN A 885 -29.95 -3.86 -2.66
N CYS A 886 -30.31 -2.58 -2.84
CA CYS A 886 -31.64 -2.14 -3.22
C CYS A 886 -32.05 -2.45 -4.67
N ARG A 887 -31.18 -3.06 -5.48
CA ARG A 887 -31.50 -3.42 -6.88
C ARG A 887 -32.27 -4.74 -6.95
N ASN A 888 -31.90 -5.69 -6.08
CA ASN A 888 -32.33 -7.08 -6.17
C ASN A 888 -33.13 -7.56 -4.96
N PHE A 889 -33.20 -6.77 -3.89
CA PHE A 889 -33.85 -7.15 -2.63
C PHE A 889 -34.76 -6.03 -2.14
N LEU A 890 -35.80 -6.39 -1.38
CA LEU A 890 -36.70 -5.43 -0.74
C LEU A 890 -35.91 -4.60 0.29
N PRO A 891 -35.74 -3.28 0.09
CA PRO A 891 -34.91 -2.47 0.98
C PRO A 891 -35.48 -2.37 2.39
N SER A 892 -34.63 -2.26 3.40
CA SER A 892 -35.07 -2.25 4.81
C SER A 892 -36.06 -1.12 5.11
N ALA A 893 -35.88 0.05 4.50
CA ALA A 893 -36.82 1.16 4.62
C ALA A 893 -38.22 0.82 4.10
N ALA A 894 -38.33 0.07 3.00
CA ALA A 894 -39.62 -0.33 2.43
C ALA A 894 -40.27 -1.45 3.25
N ALA A 895 -39.49 -2.46 3.66
CA ALA A 895 -39.96 -3.57 4.50
C ALA A 895 -40.58 -3.10 5.83
N LEU A 896 -40.03 -2.04 6.43
CA LEU A 896 -40.48 -1.50 7.71
C LEU A 896 -41.53 -0.38 7.59
N ARG A 897 -41.97 -0.04 6.37
CA ARG A 897 -42.90 1.08 6.15
C ARG A 897 -44.23 0.88 6.89
N ARG A 898 -44.80 -0.33 6.84
CA ARG A 898 -46.10 -0.60 7.48
C ARG A 898 -46.03 -0.44 9.01
N MET A 899 -44.94 -0.92 9.64
CA MET A 899 -44.69 -0.65 11.06
C MET A 899 -44.63 0.86 11.35
N ARG A 900 -43.97 1.66 10.49
CA ARG A 900 -43.94 3.13 10.64
C ARG A 900 -45.31 3.78 10.52
N GLN A 901 -46.13 3.35 9.57
CA GLN A 901 -47.49 3.88 9.42
C GLN A 901 -48.34 3.68 10.68
N ARG A 902 -48.21 2.51 11.34
CA ARG A 902 -48.84 2.22 12.63
C ARG A 902 -48.26 3.10 13.76
N MET A 903 -46.94 3.28 13.81
CA MET A 903 -46.30 4.21 14.76
C MET A 903 -46.81 5.64 14.60
N TYR A 904 -46.91 6.14 13.37
CA TYR A 904 -47.43 7.49 13.09
C TYR A 904 -48.89 7.63 13.54
N GLY A 905 -49.70 6.59 13.34
CA GLY A 905 -51.11 6.60 13.77
C GLY A 905 -51.29 6.76 15.27
N VAL A 906 -50.41 6.15 16.07
CA VAL A 906 -50.40 6.33 17.52
C VAL A 906 -49.81 7.69 17.91
N ALA A 907 -48.67 8.06 17.33
CA ALA A 907 -47.97 9.30 17.68
C ALA A 907 -48.77 10.57 17.34
N LEU A 908 -49.52 10.57 16.24
CA LEU A 908 -50.25 11.74 15.75
C LEU A 908 -51.74 11.72 16.12
N GLN A 909 -52.18 10.79 16.98
CA GLN A 909 -53.60 10.65 17.34
C GLN A 909 -54.17 11.89 18.05
N ASP A 910 -53.34 12.62 18.80
CA ASP A 910 -53.71 13.86 19.51
C ASP A 910 -53.41 15.14 18.70
N CYS A 911 -52.97 14.99 17.44
CA CYS A 911 -52.55 16.11 16.62
C CYS A 911 -53.74 16.98 16.19
N PRO A 912 -53.69 18.31 16.37
CA PRO A 912 -54.79 19.22 16.03
C PRO A 912 -54.96 19.48 14.52
N THR A 913 -53.95 19.19 13.70
CA THR A 913 -54.01 19.33 12.24
C THR A 913 -54.48 18.05 11.55
N GLN A 914 -55.30 18.18 10.49
CA GLN A 914 -55.91 17.06 9.75
C GLN A 914 -55.00 16.45 8.66
N ASP A 915 -53.72 16.81 8.56
CA ASP A 915 -52.83 16.18 7.57
C ASP A 915 -52.29 14.86 8.12
N PHE A 916 -52.91 13.76 7.69
CA PHE A 916 -52.63 12.40 8.18
C PHE A 916 -51.45 11.72 7.46
N CYS A 917 -50.49 12.50 6.95
CA CYS A 917 -49.32 12.00 6.23
C CYS A 917 -48.01 12.47 6.85
N VAL A 918 -47.03 11.56 6.96
CA VAL A 918 -45.65 11.88 7.32
C VAL A 918 -44.78 11.85 6.05
N ARG A 919 -43.93 12.86 5.86
CA ARG A 919 -43.00 12.92 4.74
C ARG A 919 -41.71 12.15 5.06
N GLU A 920 -41.51 11.03 4.38
CA GLU A 920 -40.36 10.16 4.56
C GLU A 920 -39.22 10.49 3.57
N TRP A 921 -38.03 10.75 4.12
CA TRP A 921 -36.75 10.86 3.42
C TRP A 921 -35.92 9.61 3.72
N CYS A 922 -36.40 8.46 3.25
CA CYS A 922 -35.73 7.18 3.43
C CYS A 922 -35.00 6.78 2.15
N VAL A 923 -33.76 6.34 2.29
CA VAL A 923 -32.91 5.97 1.16
C VAL A 923 -33.18 4.51 0.77
N TRP A 924 -33.75 4.28 -0.41
CA TRP A 924 -33.96 2.90 -0.93
C TRP A 924 -33.93 2.76 -2.46
N GLY A 925 -33.62 3.84 -3.19
CA GLY A 925 -33.46 3.84 -4.66
C GLY A 925 -33.15 5.22 -5.23
N LYS A 926 -32.75 5.30 -6.52
CA LYS A 926 -32.31 6.55 -7.17
C LYS A 926 -33.32 7.71 -7.11
N TYR A 927 -34.61 7.38 -7.05
CA TYR A 927 -35.71 8.36 -7.00
C TYR A 927 -36.35 8.49 -5.61
N SER A 928 -35.88 7.74 -4.61
CA SER A 928 -36.51 7.68 -3.27
C SER A 928 -36.42 8.99 -2.47
N LEU A 929 -35.59 9.93 -2.91
CA LEU A 929 -35.26 11.16 -2.19
C LEU A 929 -35.58 12.45 -2.95
N VAL A 930 -36.24 12.39 -4.13
CA VAL A 930 -36.42 13.57 -4.99
C VAL A 930 -37.39 14.59 -4.37
N ASP A 931 -38.49 14.13 -3.74
CA ASP A 931 -39.49 15.03 -3.11
C ASP A 931 -39.94 14.61 -1.70
N GLY A 932 -39.32 13.55 -1.15
CA GLY A 932 -39.79 12.89 0.08
C GLY A 932 -41.14 12.18 -0.11
N LEU A 933 -41.23 10.91 0.29
CA LEU A 933 -42.44 10.11 0.11
C LEU A 933 -43.50 10.53 1.13
N LYS A 934 -44.70 10.93 0.68
CA LYS A 934 -45.85 11.11 1.58
C LYS A 934 -46.37 9.73 2.00
N VAL A 935 -46.31 9.42 3.28
CA VAL A 935 -46.72 8.13 3.84
C VAL A 935 -47.94 8.35 4.74
N PRO A 936 -49.10 7.76 4.42
CA PRO A 936 -50.30 7.93 5.23
C PRO A 936 -50.19 7.12 6.53
N ILE A 937 -50.77 7.63 7.61
CA ILE A 937 -50.87 6.90 8.88
C ILE A 937 -51.85 5.71 8.77
N ILE A 938 -51.67 4.71 9.62
CA ILE A 938 -52.68 3.67 9.88
C ILE A 938 -53.26 3.95 11.26
N ILE A 939 -54.57 4.16 11.33
CA ILE A 939 -55.27 4.49 12.58
C ILE A 939 -55.20 3.28 13.54
N PRO A 940 -54.88 3.49 14.83
CA PRO A 940 -54.88 2.41 15.82
C PRO A 940 -56.29 1.84 16.07
N PRO A 941 -56.42 0.61 16.62
CA PRO A 941 -57.71 0.00 16.92
C PRO A 941 -58.62 0.90 17.77
N GLU A 942 -59.94 0.77 17.61
CA GLU A 942 -60.91 1.55 18.39
C GLU A 942 -60.66 1.44 19.90
N ASN A 943 -60.79 2.56 20.61
CA ASN A 943 -60.51 2.70 22.05
C ASN A 943 -59.04 2.56 22.48
N SER A 944 -58.08 2.54 21.55
CA SER A 944 -56.65 2.57 21.89
C SER A 944 -56.30 3.81 22.73
N PRO A 945 -55.46 3.69 23.79
CA PRO A 945 -55.04 4.83 24.59
C PRO A 945 -54.28 5.86 23.76
N LYS A 946 -54.56 7.14 24.02
CA LYS A 946 -53.89 8.25 23.36
C LYS A 946 -52.47 8.48 23.89
N LEU A 947 -51.63 9.18 23.12
CA LEU A 947 -50.20 9.32 23.37
C LEU A 947 -49.87 9.90 24.75
N LEU A 948 -50.55 10.98 25.15
CA LEU A 948 -50.31 11.59 26.46
C LEU A 948 -50.63 10.63 27.61
N LYS A 949 -51.71 9.83 27.48
CA LYS A 949 -52.10 8.84 28.49
C LYS A 949 -51.07 7.69 28.55
N LEU A 950 -50.56 7.23 27.39
CA LEU A 950 -49.50 6.23 27.32
C LEU A 950 -48.24 6.68 28.08
N TRP A 951 -47.88 7.96 28.01
CA TRP A 951 -46.67 8.47 28.69
C TRP A 951 -46.85 8.69 30.19
N LEU A 952 -48.02 9.16 30.62
CA LEU A 952 -48.23 9.63 32.00
C LEU A 952 -48.88 8.61 32.95
N ASP A 953 -49.65 7.63 32.44
CA ASP A 953 -50.41 6.69 33.29
C ASP A 953 -49.54 5.46 33.67
N PRO A 954 -49.21 5.28 34.98
CA PRO A 954 -48.36 4.18 35.44
C PRO A 954 -49.14 2.93 35.87
N SER A 955 -50.47 2.89 35.70
CA SER A 955 -51.32 1.80 36.20
C SER A 955 -50.98 0.44 35.57
N SER A 956 -51.22 -0.65 36.29
CA SER A 956 -51.02 -2.02 35.77
C SER A 956 -51.94 -2.36 34.61
N GLU A 957 -53.13 -1.75 34.56
CA GLU A 957 -54.04 -1.83 33.40
C GLU A 957 -53.41 -1.16 32.18
N MET A 958 -52.91 0.07 32.32
CA MET A 958 -52.19 0.76 31.25
C MET A 958 -50.97 -0.04 30.79
N LYS A 959 -50.23 -0.69 31.70
CA LYS A 959 -49.08 -1.52 31.32
C LYS A 959 -49.46 -2.62 30.32
N ARG A 960 -50.62 -3.29 30.49
CA ARG A 960 -51.12 -4.29 29.53
C ARG A 960 -51.49 -3.65 28.20
N GLU A 961 -52.18 -2.51 28.23
CA GLU A 961 -52.53 -1.77 27.01
C GLU A 961 -51.30 -1.30 26.22
N LYS A 962 -50.22 -0.90 26.91
CA LYS A 962 -48.94 -0.55 26.26
C LYS A 962 -48.34 -1.73 25.50
N PHE A 963 -48.35 -2.94 26.08
CA PHE A 963 -47.88 -4.16 25.41
C PHE A 963 -48.80 -4.59 24.27
N LYS A 964 -50.12 -4.46 24.44
CA LYS A 964 -51.10 -4.74 23.39
C LYS A 964 -50.91 -3.82 22.18
N LEU A 965 -50.75 -2.53 22.42
CA LEU A 965 -50.49 -1.56 21.35
C LEU A 965 -49.13 -1.78 20.68
N LEU A 966 -48.09 -2.13 21.47
CA LEU A 966 -46.80 -2.53 20.92
C LEU A 966 -46.92 -3.77 20.01
N SER A 967 -47.70 -4.78 20.42
CA SER A 967 -47.95 -5.97 19.60
C SER A 967 -48.61 -5.62 18.26
N TRP A 968 -49.53 -4.65 18.25
CA TRP A 968 -50.20 -4.19 17.02
C TRP A 968 -49.25 -3.43 16.09
N ILE A 969 -48.46 -2.50 16.64
CA ILE A 969 -47.44 -1.78 15.88
C ILE A 969 -46.46 -2.79 15.27
N CYS A 970 -45.94 -3.70 16.07
CA CYS A 970 -44.88 -4.61 15.69
C CYS A 970 -45.37 -5.78 14.83
N SER A 971 -46.53 -6.40 15.07
CA SER A 971 -47.04 -7.49 14.24
C SER A 971 -48.56 -7.65 14.38
N GLU A 972 -49.29 -7.02 13.46
CA GLU A 972 -50.76 -7.06 13.45
C GLU A 972 -51.28 -8.44 13.07
N LYS A 973 -50.61 -9.10 12.10
CA LYS A 973 -51.08 -10.38 11.53
C LYS A 973 -50.83 -11.58 12.44
N HIS A 974 -49.95 -11.45 13.43
CA HIS A 974 -49.55 -12.55 14.31
C HIS A 974 -49.73 -12.18 15.78
N LEU A 975 -48.84 -11.37 16.35
CA LEU A 975 -48.86 -11.10 17.80
C LEU A 975 -50.18 -10.48 18.26
N HIS A 976 -50.70 -9.50 17.51
CA HIS A 976 -51.97 -8.86 17.84
C HIS A 976 -53.18 -9.74 17.51
N ALA A 977 -53.18 -10.39 16.34
CA ALA A 977 -54.28 -11.27 15.93
C ALA A 977 -54.47 -12.46 16.86
N LEU A 978 -53.39 -12.96 17.48
CA LEU A 978 -53.40 -14.04 18.46
C LEU A 978 -53.59 -13.56 19.91
N ASP A 979 -53.80 -12.26 20.13
CA ASP A 979 -53.87 -11.63 21.47
C ASP A 979 -52.71 -12.06 22.39
N THR A 980 -51.49 -12.12 21.83
CA THR A 980 -50.31 -12.60 22.55
C THR A 980 -49.96 -11.64 23.69
N ASP A 981 -50.05 -12.10 24.93
CA ASP A 981 -49.67 -11.29 26.10
C ASP A 981 -48.13 -11.20 26.23
N LEU A 982 -47.56 -10.20 25.55
CA LEU A 982 -46.13 -9.90 25.59
C LEU A 982 -45.62 -9.58 27.00
N SER A 983 -46.50 -9.21 27.94
CA SER A 983 -46.10 -8.89 29.32
C SER A 983 -45.68 -10.13 30.14
N THR A 984 -46.05 -11.33 29.67
CA THR A 984 -45.66 -12.61 30.28
C THR A 984 -44.24 -13.05 29.94
N PHE A 985 -43.65 -12.50 28.87
CA PHE A 985 -42.30 -12.82 28.45
C PHE A 985 -41.27 -11.96 29.20
N PRO A 986 -40.06 -12.50 29.47
CA PRO A 986 -38.95 -11.69 29.96
C PRO A 986 -38.66 -10.52 29.00
N HIS A 987 -38.46 -9.32 29.55
CA HIS A 987 -38.25 -8.10 28.75
C HIS A 987 -37.14 -8.26 27.68
N GLN A 988 -36.08 -9.03 27.98
CA GLN A 988 -34.96 -9.31 27.09
C GLN A 988 -35.33 -10.10 25.81
N LEU A 989 -36.51 -10.71 25.75
CA LEU A 989 -36.98 -11.48 24.59
C LEU A 989 -38.00 -10.71 23.76
N VAL A 990 -38.76 -9.80 24.36
CA VAL A 990 -39.93 -9.15 23.74
C VAL A 990 -39.55 -8.42 22.46
N ALA A 991 -38.45 -7.66 22.46
CA ALA A 991 -38.00 -6.93 21.26
C ALA A 991 -37.68 -7.88 20.09
N ALA A 992 -37.01 -9.01 20.37
CA ALA A 992 -36.71 -10.01 19.36
C ALA A 992 -37.98 -10.69 18.83
N ILE A 993 -38.92 -11.03 19.70
CA ILE A 993 -40.23 -11.61 19.32
C ILE A 993 -40.97 -10.63 18.40
N CYS A 994 -41.09 -9.36 18.78
CA CYS A 994 -41.71 -8.31 17.96
C CYS A 994 -41.08 -8.19 16.57
N ILE A 995 -39.75 -8.16 16.47
CA ILE A 995 -39.03 -8.01 15.19
C ILE A 995 -39.23 -9.26 14.33
N LEU A 996 -39.04 -10.45 14.90
CA LEU A 996 -39.09 -11.69 14.15
C LEU A 996 -40.51 -12.01 13.68
N SER A 997 -41.53 -11.79 14.52
CA SER A 997 -42.93 -11.93 14.12
C SER A 997 -43.30 -10.96 12.99
N TYR A 998 -42.86 -9.70 13.05
CA TYR A 998 -43.08 -8.77 11.93
C TYR A 998 -42.44 -9.25 10.63
N LEU A 999 -41.15 -9.56 10.67
CA LEU A 999 -40.39 -9.89 9.47
C LEU A 999 -40.80 -11.25 8.86
N HIS A 1000 -41.30 -12.18 9.69
CA HIS A 1000 -41.80 -13.48 9.25
C HIS A 1000 -43.26 -13.43 8.78
N HIS A 1001 -44.19 -12.81 9.53
CA HIS A 1001 -45.63 -12.88 9.25
C HIS A 1001 -46.20 -11.65 8.55
N ASP A 1002 -45.81 -10.44 8.96
CA ASP A 1002 -46.33 -9.21 8.36
C ASP A 1002 -45.70 -8.97 6.97
N VAL A 1003 -44.38 -9.16 6.85
CA VAL A 1003 -43.58 -8.88 5.64
C VAL A 1003 -43.24 -10.13 4.83
N CYS A 1004 -43.25 -11.32 5.44
CA CYS A 1004 -42.92 -12.60 4.77
C CYS A 1004 -41.51 -12.66 4.14
N ILE A 1005 -40.50 -12.09 4.81
CA ILE A 1005 -39.10 -12.10 4.33
C ILE A 1005 -38.28 -13.23 4.95
N LEU A 1006 -38.50 -13.53 6.23
CA LEU A 1006 -37.73 -14.55 6.94
C LEU A 1006 -38.33 -15.95 6.76
N SER A 1007 -37.49 -16.91 6.45
CA SER A 1007 -37.80 -18.34 6.59
C SER A 1007 -37.76 -18.79 8.06
N GLU A 1008 -38.35 -19.94 8.37
CA GLU A 1008 -38.26 -20.52 9.72
C GLU A 1008 -36.80 -20.74 10.16
N LEU A 1009 -35.93 -21.13 9.23
CA LEU A 1009 -34.50 -21.31 9.46
C LEU A 1009 -33.87 -19.99 9.93
N GLU A 1010 -34.15 -18.90 9.21
CA GLU A 1010 -33.61 -17.58 9.55
C GLU A 1010 -34.15 -17.06 10.88
N VAL A 1011 -35.44 -17.30 11.19
CA VAL A 1011 -36.02 -17.00 12.51
C VAL A 1011 -35.23 -17.69 13.62
N ARG A 1012 -34.96 -18.99 13.47
CA ARG A 1012 -34.17 -19.75 14.47
C ARG A 1012 -32.74 -19.24 14.57
N ILE A 1013 -32.10 -18.86 13.47
CA ILE A 1013 -30.74 -18.29 13.49
C ILE A 1013 -30.72 -16.97 14.26
N PHE A 1014 -31.66 -16.05 14.00
CA PHE A 1014 -31.75 -14.80 14.76
C PHE A 1014 -32.08 -15.03 16.24
N ALA A 1015 -33.01 -15.95 16.55
CA ALA A 1015 -33.33 -16.30 17.93
C ALA A 1015 -32.09 -16.81 18.69
N SER A 1016 -31.27 -17.64 18.04
CA SER A 1016 -29.99 -18.11 18.58
C SER A 1016 -29.02 -16.97 18.83
N VAL A 1017 -28.86 -16.06 17.85
CA VAL A 1017 -27.96 -14.91 17.97
C VAL A 1017 -28.37 -14.00 19.12
N VAL A 1018 -29.66 -13.72 19.29
CA VAL A 1018 -30.16 -12.87 20.38
C VAL A 1018 -29.73 -13.43 21.74
N VAL A 1019 -30.02 -14.71 22.01
CA VAL A 1019 -29.70 -15.30 23.32
C VAL A 1019 -28.19 -15.47 23.54
N ASP A 1020 -27.42 -15.73 22.49
CA ASP A 1020 -25.97 -15.84 22.55
C ASP A 1020 -25.32 -14.47 22.81
N VAL A 1021 -25.78 -13.41 22.13
CA VAL A 1021 -25.33 -12.04 22.38
C VAL A 1021 -25.56 -11.67 23.84
N GLN A 1022 -26.73 -11.98 24.41
CA GLN A 1022 -27.03 -11.69 25.81
C GLN A 1022 -26.08 -12.40 26.79
N ALA A 1023 -25.64 -13.62 26.47
CA ALA A 1023 -24.72 -14.39 27.31
C ALA A 1023 -23.23 -14.06 27.10
N MET A 1024 -22.85 -13.51 25.94
CA MET A 1024 -21.46 -13.24 25.57
C MET A 1024 -21.01 -11.81 25.93
N ASN A 1025 -19.76 -11.66 26.37
CA ASN A 1025 -19.12 -10.35 26.52
C ASN A 1025 -18.35 -9.93 25.25
N SER A 1026 -17.76 -8.72 25.26
CA SER A 1026 -16.99 -8.21 24.12
C SER A 1026 -15.77 -9.08 23.75
N ASN A 1027 -15.13 -9.72 24.73
CA ASN A 1027 -13.98 -10.62 24.50
C ASN A 1027 -14.39 -11.94 23.86
N ASP A 1028 -15.57 -12.47 24.20
CA ASP A 1028 -16.11 -13.66 23.55
C ASP A 1028 -16.38 -13.39 22.06
N LEU A 1029 -17.04 -12.26 21.77
CA LEU A 1029 -17.44 -11.88 20.41
C LEU A 1029 -16.23 -11.50 19.53
N SER A 1030 -15.22 -10.84 20.08
CA SER A 1030 -14.02 -10.43 19.34
C SER A 1030 -13.17 -11.61 18.85
N ARG A 1031 -13.27 -12.78 19.51
CA ARG A 1031 -12.62 -14.03 19.11
C ARG A 1031 -13.28 -14.71 17.91
N ILE A 1032 -14.50 -14.31 17.55
CA ILE A 1032 -15.20 -14.86 16.40
C ILE A 1032 -14.53 -14.34 15.13
N PHE A 1033 -14.00 -15.27 14.33
CA PHE A 1033 -13.34 -14.95 13.07
C PHE A 1033 -14.24 -15.27 11.88
N VAL A 1034 -14.47 -14.28 11.01
CA VAL A 1034 -15.27 -14.43 9.78
C VAL A 1034 -14.41 -14.04 8.58
N GLN A 1035 -14.01 -15.02 7.78
CA GLN A 1035 -13.17 -14.77 6.60
C GLN A 1035 -13.99 -14.27 5.40
N LYS A 1036 -15.17 -14.85 5.20
CA LYS A 1036 -16.13 -14.54 4.13
C LYS A 1036 -17.51 -14.37 4.76
N VAL A 1037 -18.29 -13.44 4.20
CA VAL A 1037 -19.68 -13.20 4.60
C VAL A 1037 -20.61 -13.64 3.48
N ASP A 1038 -21.83 -13.99 3.85
CA ASP A 1038 -22.89 -14.24 2.91
C ASP A 1038 -23.63 -12.94 2.57
N VAL A 1039 -23.82 -12.63 1.28
CA VAL A 1039 -24.42 -11.37 0.83
C VAL A 1039 -25.89 -11.24 1.28
N GLN A 1040 -26.66 -12.34 1.25
CA GLN A 1040 -28.02 -12.35 1.80
C GLN A 1040 -27.98 -12.20 3.33
N GLY A 1041 -27.02 -12.86 4.00
CA GLY A 1041 -26.78 -12.65 5.42
C GLY A 1041 -26.54 -11.17 5.76
N VAL A 1042 -25.73 -10.45 4.98
CA VAL A 1042 -25.50 -9.01 5.19
C VAL A 1042 -26.80 -8.21 5.05
N GLN A 1043 -27.63 -8.51 4.05
CA GLN A 1043 -28.94 -7.86 3.86
C GLN A 1043 -29.86 -8.07 5.06
N LEU A 1044 -29.96 -9.33 5.53
CA LEU A 1044 -30.81 -9.69 6.66
C LEU A 1044 -30.32 -9.06 7.97
N ALA A 1045 -29.00 -9.03 8.20
CA ALA A 1045 -28.39 -8.34 9.33
C ALA A 1045 -28.74 -6.84 9.33
N THR A 1046 -28.63 -6.18 8.18
CA THR A 1046 -29.01 -4.77 7.99
C THR A 1046 -30.51 -4.55 8.25
N LEU A 1047 -31.38 -5.43 7.75
CA LEU A 1047 -32.83 -5.37 7.97
C LEU A 1047 -33.18 -5.53 9.45
N PHE A 1048 -32.60 -6.54 10.12
CA PHE A 1048 -32.85 -6.82 11.54
C PHE A 1048 -32.39 -5.66 12.43
N THR A 1049 -31.17 -5.16 12.22
CA THR A 1049 -30.64 -4.01 12.98
C THR A 1049 -31.42 -2.72 12.74
N ARG A 1050 -31.99 -2.54 11.54
CA ARG A 1050 -32.94 -1.45 11.25
C ARG A 1050 -34.26 -1.64 11.99
N ALA A 1051 -34.76 -2.87 12.09
CA ALA A 1051 -35.98 -3.18 12.82
C ALA A 1051 -35.81 -2.92 14.32
N ILE A 1052 -34.62 -3.15 14.90
CA ILE A 1052 -34.31 -2.76 16.28
C ILE A 1052 -34.54 -1.26 16.48
N THR A 1053 -34.01 -0.40 15.61
CA THR A 1053 -34.22 1.06 15.69
C THR A 1053 -35.70 1.44 15.67
N HIS A 1054 -36.51 0.73 14.88
CA HIS A 1054 -37.96 0.97 14.82
C HIS A 1054 -38.69 0.48 16.07
N VAL A 1055 -38.27 -0.64 16.65
CA VAL A 1055 -38.82 -1.12 17.93
C VAL A 1055 -38.45 -0.19 19.08
N ILE A 1056 -37.26 0.43 19.09
CA ILE A 1056 -36.93 1.46 20.08
C ILE A 1056 -37.89 2.65 19.96
N LEU A 1057 -38.19 3.09 18.73
CA LEU A 1057 -39.16 4.17 18.50
C LEU A 1057 -40.58 3.75 18.90
N ALA A 1058 -41.03 2.56 18.53
CA ALA A 1058 -42.33 2.02 18.92
C ALA A 1058 -42.46 1.90 20.44
N ASN A 1059 -41.42 1.40 21.12
CA ASN A 1059 -41.37 1.31 22.58
C ASN A 1059 -41.49 2.71 23.22
N SER A 1060 -40.83 3.72 22.66
CA SER A 1060 -40.92 5.11 23.13
C SER A 1060 -42.34 5.67 22.95
N ILE A 1061 -42.95 5.45 21.78
CA ILE A 1061 -44.34 5.86 21.49
C ILE A 1061 -45.32 5.20 22.46
N CYS A 1062 -45.16 3.91 22.75
CA CYS A 1062 -46.00 3.17 23.70
C CYS A 1062 -45.72 3.51 25.18
N GLY A 1063 -44.85 4.47 25.50
CA GLY A 1063 -44.53 4.83 26.89
C GLY A 1063 -43.67 3.80 27.63
N LEU A 1064 -42.70 3.24 26.91
CA LEU A 1064 -41.63 2.35 27.38
C LEU A 1064 -42.09 1.08 28.13
N PRO A 1065 -43.00 0.25 27.56
CA PRO A 1065 -43.39 -1.03 28.18
C PRO A 1065 -42.21 -2.01 28.33
N ILE A 1066 -41.26 -1.99 27.39
CA ILE A 1066 -40.00 -2.74 27.50
C ILE A 1066 -38.95 -1.82 28.15
N SER A 1067 -38.16 -2.35 29.08
CA SER A 1067 -37.00 -1.63 29.61
C SER A 1067 -36.03 -1.26 28.48
N SER A 1068 -35.63 0.01 28.42
CA SER A 1068 -34.78 0.55 27.35
C SER A 1068 -33.44 -0.16 27.22
N GLU A 1069 -32.91 -0.80 28.26
CA GLU A 1069 -31.71 -1.63 28.20
C GLU A 1069 -31.87 -2.77 27.19
N TRP A 1070 -33.03 -3.44 27.21
CA TRP A 1070 -33.30 -4.64 26.41
C TRP A 1070 -33.70 -4.36 24.96
N THR A 1071 -33.89 -3.09 24.61
CA THR A 1071 -34.11 -2.66 23.22
C THR A 1071 -32.82 -2.21 22.53
N ARG A 1072 -31.66 -2.22 23.21
CA ARG A 1072 -30.39 -1.74 22.67
C ARG A 1072 -29.82 -2.71 21.64
N HIS A 1073 -29.21 -2.19 20.57
CA HIS A 1073 -28.61 -3.02 19.50
C HIS A 1073 -27.62 -4.06 20.04
N TYR A 1074 -26.79 -3.68 21.01
CA TYR A 1074 -25.79 -4.57 21.60
C TYR A 1074 -26.37 -5.68 22.49
N GLN A 1075 -27.66 -5.65 22.83
CA GLN A 1075 -28.34 -6.74 23.53
C GLN A 1075 -29.04 -7.73 22.59
N LEU A 1076 -29.21 -7.37 21.31
CA LEU A 1076 -30.02 -8.14 20.37
C LEU A 1076 -29.20 -8.68 19.18
N PHE A 1077 -28.06 -8.09 18.85
CA PHE A 1077 -27.33 -8.46 17.64
C PHE A 1077 -25.82 -8.29 17.72
N ASP A 1078 -25.08 -9.24 17.13
CA ASP A 1078 -23.67 -9.10 16.77
C ASP A 1078 -23.46 -9.72 15.38
N GLY A 1079 -22.87 -8.94 14.47
CA GLY A 1079 -22.74 -9.31 13.07
C GLY A 1079 -21.79 -10.47 12.82
N LYS A 1080 -20.70 -10.60 13.59
CA LYS A 1080 -19.76 -11.72 13.39
C LYS A 1080 -20.39 -13.03 13.82
N LEU A 1081 -21.03 -13.00 14.99
CA LEU A 1081 -21.79 -14.13 15.51
C LEU A 1081 -22.92 -14.51 14.57
N PHE A 1082 -23.66 -13.53 14.03
CA PHE A 1082 -24.71 -13.79 13.05
C PHE A 1082 -24.16 -14.41 11.77
N GLN A 1083 -23.10 -13.86 11.16
CA GLN A 1083 -22.54 -14.40 9.92
C GLN A 1083 -22.02 -15.84 10.10
N LYS A 1084 -21.38 -16.13 11.24
CA LYS A 1084 -20.99 -17.50 11.60
C LYS A 1084 -22.22 -18.42 11.70
N SER A 1085 -23.22 -18.02 12.49
CA SER A 1085 -24.44 -18.81 12.72
C SER A 1085 -25.25 -19.00 11.45
N TYR A 1086 -25.26 -18.00 10.56
CA TYR A 1086 -25.96 -18.04 9.29
C TYR A 1086 -25.33 -19.04 8.32
N MET A 1087 -23.99 -19.07 8.24
CA MET A 1087 -23.26 -20.05 7.45
C MET A 1087 -23.37 -21.47 8.01
N GLU A 1088 -23.36 -21.62 9.34
CA GLU A 1088 -23.57 -22.91 10.02
C GLU A 1088 -25.01 -23.42 9.86
N GLY A 1089 -26.00 -22.52 9.90
CA GLY A 1089 -27.41 -22.84 9.69
C GLY A 1089 -27.70 -23.39 8.30
N LYS A 1090 -27.02 -22.87 7.26
CA LYS A 1090 -27.12 -23.39 5.88
C LYS A 1090 -26.66 -24.85 5.74
N VAL A 1091 -25.86 -25.36 6.67
CA VAL A 1091 -25.43 -26.77 6.72
C VAL A 1091 -26.14 -27.57 7.83
N GLY A 1092 -27.26 -27.06 8.34
CA GLY A 1092 -28.14 -27.77 9.27
C GLY A 1092 -27.81 -27.62 10.76
N LYS A 1093 -26.91 -26.70 11.15
CA LYS A 1093 -26.55 -26.45 12.55
C LYS A 1093 -27.22 -25.17 13.06
N VAL A 1094 -28.29 -25.33 13.85
CA VAL A 1094 -29.03 -24.18 14.42
C VAL A 1094 -29.34 -24.43 15.89
N ALA A 1095 -28.45 -23.96 16.77
CA ALA A 1095 -28.65 -23.96 18.22
C ALA A 1095 -27.79 -22.88 18.87
N PRO A 1096 -28.24 -22.29 20.01
CA PRO A 1096 -27.43 -21.40 20.83
C PRO A 1096 -26.09 -22.04 21.24
N GLN A 1097 -25.01 -21.25 21.21
CA GLN A 1097 -23.66 -21.69 21.61
C GLN A 1097 -23.42 -21.50 23.12
N LYS A 1098 -23.86 -20.38 23.69
CA LYS A 1098 -23.73 -20.01 25.11
C LYS A 1098 -25.03 -19.48 25.72
N GLY A 1099 -25.98 -19.08 24.89
CA GLY A 1099 -27.24 -18.48 25.28
C GLY A 1099 -28.19 -19.47 25.97
N ASN A 1100 -29.14 -18.92 26.71
CA ASN A 1100 -30.15 -19.73 27.41
C ASN A 1100 -31.05 -20.44 26.38
N TYR A 1101 -30.99 -21.78 26.37
CA TYR A 1101 -31.74 -22.60 25.43
C TYR A 1101 -33.27 -22.50 25.63
N CYS A 1102 -33.74 -22.33 26.87
CA CYS A 1102 -35.17 -22.12 27.15
C CYS A 1102 -35.66 -20.81 26.54
N HIS A 1103 -34.90 -19.72 26.65
CA HIS A 1103 -35.24 -18.45 26.01
C HIS A 1103 -35.25 -18.57 24.49
N PHE A 1104 -34.31 -19.32 23.90
CA PHE A 1104 -34.31 -19.62 22.47
C PHE A 1104 -35.59 -20.35 22.04
N GLN A 1105 -36.01 -21.36 22.81
CA GLN A 1105 -37.26 -22.08 22.56
C GLN A 1105 -38.48 -21.16 22.71
N GLN A 1106 -38.53 -20.29 23.72
CA GLN A 1106 -39.61 -19.33 23.90
C GLN A 1106 -39.75 -18.37 22.71
N ILE A 1107 -38.63 -17.83 22.19
CA ILE A 1107 -38.65 -16.99 20.99
C ILE A 1107 -39.18 -17.79 19.79
N CYS A 1108 -38.64 -18.99 19.56
CA CYS A 1108 -39.06 -19.82 18.43
C CYS A 1108 -40.53 -20.20 18.52
N GLN A 1109 -41.01 -20.56 19.71
CA GLN A 1109 -42.40 -20.92 19.97
C GLN A 1109 -43.33 -19.73 19.73
N ALA A 1110 -43.01 -18.56 20.26
CA ALA A 1110 -43.82 -17.36 20.08
C ALA A 1110 -43.91 -16.90 18.61
N VAL A 1111 -42.86 -17.12 17.82
CA VAL A 1111 -42.81 -16.65 16.42
C VAL A 1111 -43.31 -17.70 15.42
N LEU A 1112 -42.97 -18.98 15.61
CA LEU A 1112 -43.21 -20.05 14.62
C LEU A 1112 -44.45 -20.90 14.89
N ASN A 1113 -45.00 -20.91 16.12
CA ASN A 1113 -46.19 -21.71 16.36
C ASN A 1113 -47.41 -21.06 15.67
N ASN A 1114 -48.04 -21.84 14.80
CA ASN A 1114 -49.26 -21.51 14.06
C ASN A 1114 -50.51 -22.15 14.67
N GLU A 1115 -50.62 -22.26 15.99
CA GLU A 1115 -51.92 -22.62 16.61
C GLU A 1115 -52.90 -21.43 16.54
N ALA A 1116 -53.28 -21.07 15.31
CA ALA A 1116 -54.60 -20.56 14.89
C ALA A 1116 -54.62 -20.40 13.35
N SER A 1117 -54.14 -21.39 12.59
CA SER A 1117 -54.65 -21.63 11.23
C SER A 1117 -55.60 -22.84 11.27
N GLN A 1118 -56.73 -22.64 11.94
CA GLN A 1118 -58.00 -23.31 11.66
C GLN A 1118 -59.07 -22.24 11.51
#